data_AF-D8M6G6-F1
#
_entry.id   AF-D8M6G6-F1
#
_cell.length_a   1.000
_cell.length_b   1.000
_cell.length_c   1.000
_cell.angle_alpha   90.00
_cell.angle_beta   90.00
_cell.angle_gamma   90.00
#
_symmetry.space_group_name_H-M   'P 1'
#
loop_
_entity.id
_entity.type
_entity.pdbx_description
1 polymer ?
#
loop_
_entity_poly.entity_id
_entity_poly.type
_entity_poly.pdbx_seq_one_letter_code
_entity_poly.pdbx_strand_id
1 'polypeptide(L)'
;MSNVLVIGGGGREHTIAWKLAQSEKVKHVFVAPGNGGTACLAKCSNVAISEKEHEKIVSFCKDNEISLVAVGPEIPLVDGLGDKLEAAGIHCFGPCAKAAMIEGSKQFAKDIMKKYGILTAEYECFTDYEKALAYVKSVDHPVVIKASGLAAGKGVLLPERGEEEAALKEIMLDSAFGSAGDVVVIEERLEGEEVSLLCFTDGESVVAMPPSQDHKRVGDNDMGPNTGGMGAYAPAPCLPPVLRREAVENVVKKCIAGLKAEGIVYRGVLYAGLMLTAKGIEVLEFNCRFGDPETEVVLPLLDSDLYEIMLACCTGTLGEMAIQWKDASAVTVVGASQGYPGSYKKGFAITGVEEAEKNEGVTVFHAGTKQSGEQLVTSGGRVLTVTCVAATFRSALQGAYHALEQIHFEGMQFRHDIGQRAVRAGVRVAVLGSTRGTDMAAILEAIEAGKLNAQIVCVVSNIKTAGILEKARAAHIPAFHITGKDVSREEQEAKICEVLEDYAADLVLLIGYMRILSPFFFERCKKTVLNVHPSLLPEFAGGMNNNVHEAVLAAKRLETGCTVHVVTPEVDCGPIVNQQHVPVYSFDTVETLKARVQAAEGVALIQCIEKFGQGELTEMKPATESVSYADAGVDISEGDQLVENIKPFCKGTNRPGCNVDLGGFGGLFDLHGAGYGDPDTLLVACDDGVGTKVKLAFATGIHDTVGIDLVAMSVNDLIVQGAEPLFFLDYYATGHLDNKIATRVVKGICDGCKLARCALIGGETAEMPSLYAEGEYDLAGFAVGAVKRQDVLPKPTVPEMVVLGLPSSGCHSNGYSLVRKLVDLSGLQYSDPCPFQPEKTMGEVLITPTRIYVRSVLAACKTKKVAGFAHITGGGLIENIPRVLAPNTSCEIDAGSWPVLDVFRWLKATGKCSEHEMLRTFNCGIGMVVIAEKDGVEEVKAALEAEGETVYEIGRIVSTPGKNEVIMNGRVFCSVCLICERGERVWVSWTIPGR
;
A
#
# COMPACT_ATOMS: atom_id res chain seq x y z
N MET A 1 8.56 -26.49 -5.13
CA MET A 1 9.37 -25.99 -4.00
C MET A 1 10.70 -26.69 -4.05
N SER A 2 11.80 -25.98 -3.79
CA SER A 2 13.16 -26.47 -3.98
C SER A 2 13.92 -26.56 -2.65
N ASN A 3 14.86 -27.50 -2.55
CA ASN A 3 15.85 -27.49 -1.47
C ASN A 3 17.03 -26.60 -1.87
N VAL A 4 17.56 -25.85 -0.91
CA VAL A 4 18.73 -24.97 -1.09
C VAL A 4 19.79 -25.26 -0.04
N LEU A 5 21.04 -24.97 -0.36
CA LEU A 5 22.18 -25.13 0.55
C LEU A 5 22.91 -23.80 0.70
N VAL A 6 23.19 -23.39 1.94
CA VAL A 6 24.03 -22.25 2.27
C VAL A 6 25.37 -22.77 2.80
N ILE A 7 26.49 -22.30 2.25
CA ILE A 7 27.83 -22.66 2.69
C ILE A 7 28.37 -21.59 3.62
N GLY A 8 28.82 -22.00 4.81
CA GLY A 8 29.43 -21.18 5.85
C GLY A 8 28.72 -21.31 7.22
N GLY A 9 29.02 -20.40 8.13
CA GLY A 9 28.57 -20.47 9.53
C GLY A 9 28.69 -19.17 10.33
N GLY A 10 28.88 -18.03 9.66
CA GLY A 10 28.88 -16.70 10.25
C GLY A 10 27.49 -16.05 10.31
N GLY A 11 27.47 -14.77 10.69
CA GLY A 11 26.24 -13.96 10.78
C GLY A 11 25.60 -13.79 9.40
N ARG A 12 26.42 -13.48 8.39
CA ARG A 12 26.02 -13.40 6.98
C ARG A 12 25.29 -14.65 6.50
N GLU A 13 25.82 -15.84 6.79
CA GLU A 13 25.16 -17.08 6.37
C GLU A 13 23.86 -17.33 7.13
N HIS A 14 23.79 -16.93 8.41
CA HIS A 14 22.53 -16.92 9.13
C HIS A 14 21.52 -16.01 8.44
N THR A 15 21.87 -14.77 8.12
CA THR A 15 20.97 -13.84 7.43
C THR A 15 20.53 -14.34 6.06
N ILE A 16 21.43 -14.94 5.27
CA ILE A 16 21.09 -15.57 3.99
C ILE A 16 20.08 -16.71 4.19
N ALA A 17 20.35 -17.62 5.14
CA ALA A 17 19.45 -18.73 5.44
C ALA A 17 18.07 -18.24 5.94
N TRP A 18 18.06 -17.26 6.84
CA TRP A 18 16.86 -16.60 7.35
C TRP A 18 16.01 -16.00 6.24
N LYS A 19 16.65 -15.31 5.28
CA LYS A 19 15.93 -14.68 4.16
C LYS A 19 15.44 -15.71 3.14
N LEU A 20 16.21 -16.75 2.85
CA LEU A 20 15.79 -17.85 1.97
C LEU A 20 14.62 -18.66 2.55
N ALA A 21 14.58 -18.87 3.87
CA ALA A 21 13.50 -19.60 4.54
C ALA A 21 12.12 -18.91 4.42
N GLN A 22 12.09 -17.59 4.20
CA GLN A 22 10.88 -16.81 3.98
C GLN A 22 10.24 -17.07 2.61
N SER A 23 11.01 -17.54 1.62
CA SER A 23 10.48 -17.84 0.30
C SER A 23 9.49 -19.01 0.35
N GLU A 24 8.34 -18.85 -0.32
CA GLU A 24 7.38 -19.95 -0.53
C GLU A 24 7.89 -20.97 -1.55
N LYS A 25 8.86 -20.58 -2.39
CA LYS A 25 9.49 -21.46 -3.37
C LYS A 25 10.56 -22.36 -2.74
N VAL A 26 11.04 -22.01 -1.55
CA VAL A 26 12.02 -22.81 -0.79
C VAL A 26 11.30 -23.76 0.17
N LYS A 27 11.54 -25.05 -0.02
CA LYS A 27 11.04 -26.12 0.86
C LYS A 27 11.86 -26.20 2.15
N HIS A 28 13.19 -26.23 2.00
CA HIS A 28 14.13 -26.41 3.11
C HIS A 28 15.48 -25.79 2.77
N VAL A 29 16.11 -25.18 3.78
CA VAL A 29 17.44 -24.57 3.72
C VAL A 29 18.41 -25.43 4.53
N PHE A 30 19.36 -26.06 3.86
CA PHE A 30 20.49 -26.70 4.54
C PHE A 30 21.60 -25.67 4.75
N VAL A 31 22.33 -25.74 5.87
CA VAL A 31 23.49 -24.86 6.12
C VAL A 31 24.70 -25.71 6.50
N ALA A 32 25.83 -25.53 5.80
CA ALA A 32 27.03 -26.34 5.99
C ALA A 32 28.27 -25.48 6.31
N PRO A 33 28.85 -25.56 7.53
CA PRO A 33 28.39 -26.34 8.68
C PRO A 33 27.25 -25.68 9.50
N GLY A 34 26.98 -24.39 9.26
CA GLY A 34 26.06 -23.59 10.07
C GLY A 34 26.57 -23.28 11.48
N ASN A 35 25.72 -22.67 12.30
CA ASN A 35 26.01 -22.28 13.68
C ASN A 35 24.81 -22.53 14.62
N GLY A 36 24.92 -22.09 15.87
CA GLY A 36 23.87 -22.32 16.87
C GLY A 36 22.52 -21.68 16.51
N GLY A 37 22.50 -20.58 15.76
CA GLY A 37 21.27 -19.90 15.37
C GLY A 37 20.61 -20.50 14.13
N THR A 38 21.39 -20.87 13.10
CA THR A 38 20.84 -21.47 11.87
C THR A 38 20.14 -22.81 12.10
N ALA A 39 20.53 -23.53 13.15
CA ALA A 39 19.86 -24.76 13.57
C ALA A 39 18.45 -24.53 14.17
N CYS A 40 18.15 -23.31 14.62
CA CYS A 40 16.90 -22.96 15.28
C CYS A 40 15.90 -22.27 14.33
N LEU A 41 16.32 -21.88 13.12
CA LEU A 41 15.45 -21.25 12.14
C LEU A 41 14.41 -22.23 11.58
N ALA A 42 13.19 -21.73 11.36
CA ALA A 42 12.16 -22.48 10.65
C ALA A 42 12.62 -22.85 9.23
N LYS A 43 12.27 -24.07 8.77
CA LYS A 43 12.71 -24.65 7.48
C LYS A 43 14.24 -24.79 7.31
N CYS A 44 15.04 -24.68 8.38
CA CYS A 44 16.49 -24.79 8.28
C CYS A 44 17.04 -26.02 9.00
N SER A 45 18.17 -26.56 8.53
CA SER A 45 18.95 -27.52 9.30
C SER A 45 20.44 -27.42 8.97
N ASN A 46 21.27 -27.63 10.00
CA ASN A 46 22.72 -27.68 9.83
C ASN A 46 23.17 -29.06 9.35
N VAL A 47 24.23 -29.08 8.55
CA VAL A 47 24.85 -30.30 8.02
C VAL A 47 26.32 -30.29 8.41
N ALA A 48 26.80 -31.38 9.02
CA ALA A 48 28.18 -31.50 9.49
C ALA A 48 29.19 -31.76 8.36
N ILE A 49 29.25 -30.86 7.38
CA ILE A 49 30.20 -30.85 6.27
C ILE A 49 30.99 -29.55 6.35
N SER A 50 32.32 -29.61 6.31
CA SER A 50 33.15 -28.42 6.24
C SER A 50 33.05 -27.78 4.85
N GLU A 51 33.07 -26.46 4.81
CA GLU A 51 33.15 -25.66 3.58
C GLU A 51 34.34 -26.01 2.66
N LYS A 52 35.38 -26.68 3.20
CA LYS A 52 36.57 -27.16 2.46
C LYS A 52 36.37 -28.52 1.78
N GLU A 53 35.31 -29.25 2.13
CA GLU A 53 35.07 -30.62 1.67
C GLU A 53 34.22 -30.64 0.39
N HIS A 54 34.71 -30.01 -0.69
CA HIS A 54 33.93 -29.75 -1.91
C HIS A 54 33.28 -31.02 -2.52
N GLU A 55 33.99 -32.15 -2.52
CA GLU A 55 33.44 -33.41 -3.04
C GLU A 55 32.26 -33.93 -2.21
N LYS A 56 32.31 -33.76 -0.88
CA LYS A 56 31.20 -34.09 0.00
C LYS A 56 30.02 -33.14 -0.19
N ILE A 57 30.29 -31.85 -0.40
CA ILE A 57 29.25 -30.85 -0.71
C ILE A 57 28.51 -31.23 -1.99
N VAL A 58 29.23 -31.51 -3.09
CA VAL A 58 28.62 -31.91 -4.37
C VAL A 58 27.82 -33.21 -4.22
N SER A 59 28.34 -34.18 -3.48
CA SER A 59 27.63 -35.46 -3.24
C SER A 59 26.34 -35.23 -2.43
N PHE A 60 26.43 -34.44 -1.36
CA PHE A 60 25.26 -34.06 -0.55
C PHE A 60 24.20 -33.34 -1.38
N CYS A 61 24.62 -32.45 -2.29
CA CYS A 61 23.69 -31.73 -3.17
C CYS A 61 22.88 -32.68 -4.07
N LYS A 62 23.54 -33.71 -4.62
CA LYS A 62 22.87 -34.73 -5.44
C LYS A 62 21.91 -35.58 -4.62
N ASP A 63 22.37 -36.03 -3.45
CA ASP A 63 21.59 -36.93 -2.58
C ASP A 63 20.34 -36.27 -1.99
N ASN A 64 20.34 -34.93 -1.86
CA ASN A 64 19.24 -34.15 -1.26
C ASN A 64 18.50 -33.26 -2.26
N GLU A 65 18.74 -33.45 -3.57
CA GLU A 65 18.09 -32.69 -4.64
C GLU A 65 18.21 -31.16 -4.44
N ILE A 66 19.41 -30.70 -4.09
CA ILE A 66 19.70 -29.27 -3.91
C ILE A 66 19.69 -28.59 -5.28
N SER A 67 18.77 -27.64 -5.43
CA SER A 67 18.58 -26.87 -6.67
C SER A 67 19.56 -25.72 -6.83
N LEU A 68 19.95 -25.11 -5.71
CA LEU A 68 20.76 -23.90 -5.65
C LEU A 68 21.62 -23.93 -4.39
N VAL A 69 22.90 -23.60 -4.55
CA VAL A 69 23.87 -23.42 -3.46
C VAL A 69 24.25 -21.95 -3.38
N ALA A 70 24.05 -21.32 -2.23
CA ALA A 70 24.53 -19.98 -1.93
C ALA A 70 25.83 -20.06 -1.14
N VAL A 71 26.92 -19.55 -1.70
CA VAL A 71 28.24 -19.60 -1.05
C VAL A 71 28.49 -18.29 -0.31
N GLY A 72 28.60 -18.37 1.02
CA GLY A 72 28.84 -17.21 1.87
C GLY A 72 30.30 -16.76 1.92
N PRO A 73 31.25 -17.62 2.36
CA PRO A 73 32.66 -17.26 2.50
C PRO A 73 33.42 -17.30 1.17
N GLU A 74 34.52 -16.54 1.13
CA GLU A 74 35.37 -16.34 -0.04
C GLU A 74 36.26 -17.55 -0.37
N ILE A 75 36.73 -18.28 0.65
CA ILE A 75 37.69 -19.39 0.46
C ILE A 75 37.13 -20.49 -0.46
N PRO A 76 35.90 -21.02 -0.25
CA PRO A 76 35.34 -22.03 -1.15
C PRO A 76 35.16 -21.54 -2.60
N LEU A 77 34.93 -20.24 -2.79
CA LEU A 77 34.82 -19.65 -4.13
C LEU A 77 36.19 -19.65 -4.84
N VAL A 78 37.23 -19.19 -4.15
CA VAL A 78 38.62 -19.18 -4.68
C VAL A 78 39.12 -20.60 -4.93
N ASP A 79 38.78 -21.55 -4.06
CA ASP A 79 39.14 -22.97 -4.18
C ASP A 79 38.28 -23.73 -5.23
N GLY A 80 37.36 -23.04 -5.93
CA GLY A 80 36.61 -23.57 -7.07
C GLY A 80 35.43 -24.47 -6.72
N LEU A 81 34.75 -24.24 -5.60
CA LEU A 81 33.47 -24.91 -5.29
C LEU A 81 32.41 -24.59 -6.36
N GLY A 82 32.35 -23.34 -6.82
CA GLY A 82 31.39 -22.92 -7.85
C GLY A 82 31.56 -23.70 -9.16
N ASP A 83 32.79 -23.83 -9.65
CA ASP A 83 33.10 -24.61 -10.86
C ASP A 83 32.67 -26.08 -10.72
N LYS A 84 32.88 -26.68 -9.55
CA LYS A 84 32.51 -28.07 -9.28
C LYS A 84 31.00 -28.29 -9.24
N LEU A 85 30.26 -27.33 -8.67
CA LEU A 85 28.79 -27.37 -8.62
C LEU A 85 28.19 -27.21 -10.02
N GLU A 86 28.67 -26.25 -10.80
CA GLU A 86 28.23 -26.04 -12.18
C GLU A 86 28.53 -27.26 -13.06
N ALA A 87 29.73 -27.86 -12.94
CA ALA A 87 30.08 -29.11 -13.63
C ALA A 87 29.17 -30.30 -13.24
N ALA A 88 28.59 -30.26 -12.04
CA ALA A 88 27.63 -31.24 -11.56
C ALA A 88 26.16 -30.90 -11.91
N GLY A 89 25.90 -29.80 -12.62
CA GLY A 89 24.56 -29.35 -13.01
C GLY A 89 23.76 -28.70 -11.88
N ILE A 90 24.42 -28.22 -10.82
CA ILE A 90 23.78 -27.57 -9.67
C ILE A 90 24.03 -26.07 -9.76
N HIS A 91 22.98 -25.25 -9.59
CA HIS A 91 23.16 -23.80 -9.62
C HIS A 91 23.99 -23.32 -8.43
N CYS A 92 25.01 -22.50 -8.71
CA CYS A 92 25.86 -21.87 -7.70
C CYS A 92 25.65 -20.36 -7.72
N PHE A 93 25.06 -19.82 -6.65
CA PHE A 93 25.05 -18.39 -6.41
C PHE A 93 26.39 -18.01 -5.76
N GLY A 94 27.35 -17.66 -6.63
CA GLY A 94 28.70 -17.26 -6.29
C GLY A 94 29.61 -17.37 -7.52
N PRO A 95 30.69 -16.57 -7.60
CA PRO A 95 31.57 -16.56 -8.77
C PRO A 95 32.34 -17.88 -8.93
N CYS A 96 32.73 -18.19 -10.17
CA CYS A 96 33.73 -19.25 -10.44
C CYS A 96 35.11 -18.86 -9.86
N ALA A 97 36.03 -19.81 -9.73
CA ALA A 97 37.36 -19.58 -9.14
C ALA A 97 38.11 -18.42 -9.82
N LYS A 98 38.03 -18.32 -11.14
CA LYS A 98 38.67 -17.23 -11.90
C LYS A 98 38.09 -15.87 -11.57
N ALA A 99 36.76 -15.78 -11.44
CA ALA A 99 36.07 -14.55 -11.08
C ALA A 99 36.31 -14.19 -9.59
N ALA A 100 36.38 -15.19 -8.71
CA ALA A 100 36.66 -15.02 -7.28
C ALA A 100 38.06 -14.43 -7.00
N MET A 101 38.99 -14.50 -7.97
CA MET A 101 40.30 -13.84 -7.87
C MET A 101 40.22 -12.31 -7.72
N ILE A 102 39.07 -11.68 -8.02
CA ILE A 102 38.85 -10.26 -7.73
C ILE A 102 38.96 -9.94 -6.23
N GLU A 103 38.67 -10.90 -5.34
CA GLU A 103 38.98 -10.83 -3.89
C GLU A 103 40.25 -11.61 -3.55
N GLY A 104 40.43 -12.79 -4.18
CA GLY A 104 41.54 -13.71 -3.87
C GLY A 104 42.94 -13.18 -4.18
N SER A 105 43.07 -12.19 -5.08
CA SER A 105 44.35 -11.52 -5.40
C SER A 105 44.17 -10.02 -5.57
N LYS A 106 44.73 -9.25 -4.63
CA LYS A 106 44.72 -7.78 -4.71
C LYS A 106 45.39 -7.27 -5.98
N GLN A 107 46.47 -7.93 -6.42
CA GLN A 107 47.13 -7.59 -7.70
C GLN A 107 46.17 -7.77 -8.88
N PHE A 108 45.45 -8.90 -8.97
CA PHE A 108 44.49 -9.14 -10.05
C PHE A 108 43.38 -8.07 -10.09
N ALA A 109 42.82 -7.72 -8.93
CA ALA A 109 41.81 -6.68 -8.83
C ALA A 109 42.33 -5.32 -9.32
N LYS A 110 43.53 -4.95 -8.89
CA LYS A 110 44.18 -3.70 -9.29
C LYS A 110 44.52 -3.65 -10.77
N ASP A 111 44.97 -4.75 -11.36
CA ASP A 111 45.25 -4.83 -12.79
C ASP A 111 43.98 -4.70 -13.65
N ILE A 112 42.87 -5.32 -13.23
CA ILE A 112 41.54 -5.11 -13.86
C ILE A 112 41.14 -3.63 -13.75
N MET A 113 41.26 -3.03 -12.57
CA MET A 113 40.91 -1.62 -12.38
C MET A 113 41.72 -0.68 -13.27
N LYS A 114 43.05 -0.88 -13.32
CA LYS A 114 43.97 -0.10 -14.15
C LYS A 114 43.67 -0.26 -15.64
N LYS A 115 43.45 -1.50 -16.11
CA LYS A 115 43.20 -1.80 -17.53
C LYS A 115 41.88 -1.21 -18.02
N TYR A 116 40.84 -1.20 -17.19
CA TYR A 116 39.49 -0.78 -17.56
C TYR A 116 39.10 0.61 -17.04
N GLY A 117 40.06 1.37 -16.51
CA GLY A 117 39.83 2.77 -16.09
C GLY A 117 38.83 2.90 -14.95
N ILE A 118 38.96 2.04 -13.95
CA ILE A 118 38.25 2.12 -12.67
C ILE A 118 39.17 2.84 -11.69
N LEU A 119 38.67 3.92 -11.08
CA LEU A 119 39.47 4.75 -10.19
C LEU A 119 39.75 4.01 -8.87
N THR A 120 41.02 3.99 -8.45
CA THR A 120 41.51 3.34 -7.24
C THR A 120 42.82 4.03 -6.81
N ALA A 121 43.22 3.82 -5.56
CA ALA A 121 44.49 4.33 -5.03
C ALA A 121 45.67 3.97 -5.93
N GLU A 122 46.59 4.92 -6.13
CA GLU A 122 47.87 4.66 -6.80
C GLU A 122 48.56 3.50 -6.10
N TYR A 123 49.04 2.52 -6.85
CA TYR A 123 49.58 1.29 -6.29
C TYR A 123 50.73 0.76 -7.11
N GLU A 124 51.61 0.01 -6.45
CA GLU A 124 52.60 -0.82 -7.12
C GLU A 124 52.81 -2.14 -6.35
N CYS A 125 53.15 -3.21 -7.06
CA CYS A 125 53.27 -4.55 -6.50
C CYS A 125 54.72 -5.03 -6.51
N PHE A 126 55.14 -5.70 -5.44
CA PHE A 126 56.52 -6.16 -5.27
C PHE A 126 56.59 -7.59 -4.74
N THR A 127 57.51 -8.38 -5.29
CA THR A 127 57.96 -9.68 -4.76
C THR A 127 59.35 -9.59 -4.13
N ASP A 128 60.04 -8.45 -4.32
CA ASP A 128 61.39 -8.21 -3.83
C ASP A 128 61.36 -7.11 -2.78
N TYR A 129 61.86 -7.43 -1.58
CA TYR A 129 61.84 -6.55 -0.43
C TYR A 129 62.61 -5.25 -0.65
N GLU A 130 63.79 -5.30 -1.28
CA GLU A 130 64.63 -4.12 -1.50
C GLU A 130 63.97 -3.15 -2.48
N LYS A 131 63.30 -3.67 -3.52
CA LYS A 131 62.51 -2.84 -4.45
C LYS A 131 61.28 -2.22 -3.77
N ALA A 132 60.57 -2.99 -2.95
CA ALA A 132 59.44 -2.50 -2.18
C ALA A 132 59.84 -1.33 -1.26
N LEU A 133 60.96 -1.50 -0.54
CA LEU A 133 61.51 -0.48 0.35
C LEU A 133 61.98 0.76 -0.41
N ALA A 134 62.62 0.59 -1.56
CA ALA A 134 63.03 1.70 -2.42
C ALA A 134 61.83 2.50 -2.93
N TYR A 135 60.74 1.83 -3.32
CA TYR A 135 59.50 2.49 -3.76
C TYR A 135 58.86 3.30 -2.63
N VAL A 136 58.68 2.72 -1.45
CA VAL A 136 58.13 3.42 -0.28
C VAL A 136 58.96 4.64 0.10
N LYS A 137 60.30 4.55 0.00
CA LYS A 137 61.19 5.70 0.24
C LYS A 137 61.14 6.77 -0.85
N SER A 138 60.64 6.43 -2.05
CA SER A 138 60.57 7.34 -3.19
C SER A 138 59.29 8.17 -3.25
N VAL A 139 58.20 7.69 -2.64
CA VAL A 139 56.92 8.40 -2.60
C VAL A 139 56.90 9.43 -1.47
N ASP A 140 56.19 10.55 -1.68
CA ASP A 140 56.11 11.67 -0.74
C ASP A 140 54.79 11.75 0.04
N HIS A 141 53.87 10.80 -0.18
CA HIS A 141 52.59 10.67 0.49
C HIS A 141 52.54 9.45 1.44
N PRO A 142 51.60 9.40 2.41
CA PRO A 142 51.41 8.23 3.25
C PRO A 142 50.98 7.01 2.43
N VAL A 143 51.39 5.82 2.88
CA VAL A 143 51.12 4.55 2.18
C VAL A 143 50.35 3.57 3.04
N VAL A 144 49.64 2.66 2.37
CA VAL A 144 49.06 1.45 2.96
C VAL A 144 49.79 0.25 2.38
N ILE A 145 50.22 -0.66 3.23
CA ILE A 145 50.95 -1.86 2.82
C ILE A 145 50.04 -3.07 3.03
N LYS A 146 49.75 -3.79 1.95
CA LYS A 146 48.81 -4.91 1.95
C LYS A 146 49.48 -6.19 1.45
N ALA A 147 49.23 -7.31 2.12
CA ALA A 147 49.52 -8.64 1.55
C ALA A 147 48.55 -8.93 0.39
N SER A 148 49.01 -9.50 -0.72
CA SER A 148 48.15 -9.71 -1.90
C SER A 148 47.12 -10.83 -1.73
N GLY A 149 47.43 -11.88 -0.96
CA GLY A 149 46.53 -13.02 -0.75
C GLY A 149 45.48 -12.81 0.35
N LEU A 150 44.64 -13.83 0.56
CA LEU A 150 43.61 -13.84 1.60
C LEU A 150 44.24 -13.87 3.00
N ALA A 151 44.17 -12.75 3.72
CA ALA A 151 44.72 -12.58 5.06
C ALA A 151 43.65 -12.27 6.14
N ALA A 152 42.38 -12.63 5.88
CA ALA A 152 41.23 -12.43 6.78
C ALA A 152 41.14 -11.00 7.38
N GLY A 153 41.39 -9.98 6.55
CA GLY A 153 41.37 -8.57 6.96
C GLY A 153 42.56 -8.10 7.83
N LYS A 154 43.48 -8.99 8.20
CA LYS A 154 44.66 -8.69 9.04
C LYS A 154 45.89 -8.26 8.23
N GLY A 155 45.94 -8.59 6.95
CA GLY A 155 47.07 -8.28 6.07
C GLY A 155 47.06 -6.86 5.49
N VAL A 156 46.51 -5.87 6.20
CA VAL A 156 46.48 -4.45 5.80
C VAL A 156 47.09 -3.62 6.93
N LEU A 157 48.26 -3.04 6.67
CA LEU A 157 49.00 -2.21 7.62
C LEU A 157 48.98 -0.75 7.17
N LEU A 158 48.68 0.16 8.10
CA LEU A 158 48.71 1.61 7.89
C LEU A 158 49.87 2.20 8.72
N PRO A 159 51.13 2.06 8.26
CA PRO A 159 52.27 2.57 8.98
C PRO A 159 52.23 4.10 9.06
N GLU A 160 52.66 4.65 10.21
CA GLU A 160 53.01 6.06 10.30
C GLU A 160 54.37 6.32 9.62
N ARG A 161 54.67 7.59 9.34
CA ARG A 161 55.90 7.95 8.64
C ARG A 161 57.15 7.55 9.44
N GLY A 162 58.02 6.74 8.84
CA GLY A 162 59.19 6.13 9.49
C GLY A 162 58.98 4.69 9.98
N GLU A 163 57.74 4.18 9.99
CA GLU A 163 57.39 2.82 10.39
C GLU A 163 57.17 1.87 9.19
N GLU A 164 57.22 2.39 7.96
CA GLU A 164 56.88 1.63 6.75
C GLU A 164 57.85 0.47 6.50
N GLU A 165 59.13 0.64 6.83
CA GLU A 165 60.13 -0.43 6.72
C GLU A 165 59.80 -1.61 7.65
N ALA A 166 59.29 -1.35 8.85
CA ALA A 166 58.91 -2.38 9.81
C ALA A 166 57.68 -3.15 9.30
N ALA A 167 56.66 -2.44 8.80
CA ALA A 167 55.48 -3.04 8.20
C ALA A 167 55.81 -3.90 6.95
N LEU A 168 56.76 -3.46 6.10
CA LEU A 168 57.25 -4.28 4.98
C LEU A 168 57.94 -5.57 5.45
N LYS A 169 58.75 -5.51 6.51
CA LYS A 169 59.43 -6.70 7.07
C LYS A 169 58.43 -7.70 7.62
N GLU A 170 57.41 -7.23 8.35
CA GLU A 170 56.35 -8.07 8.90
C GLU A 170 55.64 -8.88 7.81
N ILE A 171 55.33 -8.25 6.68
CA ILE A 171 54.63 -8.90 5.57
C ILE A 171 55.57 -9.82 4.77
N MET A 172 56.74 -9.32 4.36
CA MET A 172 57.57 -10.01 3.36
C MET A 172 58.66 -10.92 3.93
N LEU A 173 59.21 -10.61 5.12
CA LEU A 173 60.34 -11.35 5.70
C LEU A 173 59.92 -12.25 6.85
N ASP A 174 59.05 -11.75 7.73
CA ASP A 174 58.60 -12.49 8.92
C ASP A 174 57.52 -13.53 8.57
N SER A 175 57.07 -13.57 7.31
CA SER A 175 56.03 -14.47 6.80
C SER A 175 54.78 -14.50 7.69
N ALA A 176 54.44 -13.37 8.33
CA ALA A 176 53.36 -13.27 9.30
C ALA A 176 52.00 -13.69 8.72
N PHE A 177 51.86 -13.68 7.39
CA PHE A 177 50.65 -14.03 6.65
C PHE A 177 50.83 -15.25 5.72
N GLY A 178 51.89 -16.06 5.89
CA GLY A 178 52.18 -17.20 5.03
C GLY A 178 52.38 -16.81 3.56
N SER A 179 51.96 -17.67 2.62
CA SER A 179 52.08 -17.41 1.17
C SER A 179 51.26 -16.22 0.66
N ALA A 180 50.34 -15.68 1.48
CA ALA A 180 49.61 -14.46 1.13
C ALA A 180 50.54 -13.22 1.08
N GLY A 181 51.70 -13.28 1.75
CA GLY A 181 52.71 -12.22 1.80
C GLY A 181 53.78 -12.27 0.71
N ASP A 182 53.77 -13.28 -0.18
CA ASP A 182 54.76 -13.44 -1.26
C ASP A 182 54.77 -12.25 -2.24
N VAL A 183 53.62 -11.59 -2.37
CA VAL A 183 53.45 -10.34 -3.10
C VAL A 183 52.89 -9.30 -2.14
N VAL A 184 53.57 -8.16 -2.04
CA VAL A 184 53.08 -6.99 -1.31
C VAL A 184 52.54 -5.95 -2.30
N VAL A 185 51.40 -5.34 -1.95
CA VAL A 185 50.80 -4.21 -2.66
C VAL A 185 50.98 -2.97 -1.79
N ILE A 186 51.60 -1.94 -2.35
CA ILE A 186 51.85 -0.67 -1.66
C ILE A 186 50.98 0.38 -2.34
N GLU A 187 50.06 0.98 -1.59
CA GLU A 187 49.03 1.88 -2.11
C GLU A 187 49.13 3.28 -1.48
N GLU A 188 48.71 4.31 -2.21
CA GLU A 188 48.37 5.62 -1.64
C GLU A 188 47.33 5.43 -0.52
N ARG A 189 47.57 6.05 0.64
CA ARG A 189 46.57 6.09 1.71
C ARG A 189 45.49 7.10 1.33
N LEU A 190 44.32 6.59 0.93
CA LEU A 190 43.17 7.43 0.62
C LEU A 190 42.58 8.06 1.89
N GLU A 191 42.17 9.31 1.76
CA GLU A 191 41.45 10.06 2.79
C GLU A 191 40.04 10.36 2.30
N GLY A 192 39.04 10.04 3.12
CA GLY A 192 37.65 10.18 2.75
C GLY A 192 36.70 9.44 3.69
N GLU A 193 35.47 9.27 3.22
CA GLU A 193 34.48 8.45 3.90
C GLU A 193 34.36 7.07 3.23
N GLU A 194 34.52 6.00 4.03
CA GLU A 194 34.35 4.63 3.55
C GLU A 194 32.86 4.28 3.41
N VAL A 195 32.52 3.55 2.35
CA VAL A 195 31.17 3.02 2.11
C VAL A 195 31.24 1.72 1.32
N SER A 196 30.37 0.78 1.68
CA SER A 196 30.22 -0.52 1.04
C SER A 196 29.06 -0.50 0.06
N LEU A 197 29.31 -0.88 -1.19
CA LEU A 197 28.28 -1.03 -2.22
C LEU A 197 28.25 -2.47 -2.74
N LEU A 198 27.19 -3.19 -2.38
CA LEU A 198 26.96 -4.55 -2.85
C LEU A 198 26.01 -4.52 -4.06
N CYS A 199 26.29 -5.36 -5.05
CA CYS A 199 25.45 -5.49 -6.24
C CYS A 199 25.21 -6.95 -6.59
N PHE A 200 23.97 -7.30 -6.90
CA PHE A 200 23.64 -8.55 -7.59
C PHE A 200 24.05 -8.46 -9.06
N THR A 201 24.59 -9.54 -9.60
CA THR A 201 24.91 -9.62 -11.04
C THR A 201 24.88 -11.05 -11.56
N ASP A 202 24.43 -11.19 -12.80
CA ASP A 202 24.46 -12.43 -13.59
C ASP A 202 25.62 -12.46 -14.62
N GLY A 203 26.48 -11.43 -14.58
CA GLY A 203 27.60 -11.22 -15.50
C GLY A 203 27.28 -10.28 -16.66
N GLU A 204 26.03 -9.86 -16.80
CA GLU A 204 25.57 -8.84 -17.76
C GLU A 204 24.85 -7.69 -17.06
N SER A 205 23.85 -8.02 -16.27
CA SER A 205 23.01 -7.10 -15.53
C SER A 205 23.61 -6.83 -14.15
N VAL A 206 23.42 -5.61 -13.64
CA VAL A 206 23.90 -5.20 -12.32
C VAL A 206 22.75 -4.50 -11.59
N VAL A 207 22.39 -4.99 -10.41
CA VAL A 207 21.38 -4.36 -9.54
C VAL A 207 22.02 -4.04 -8.20
N ALA A 208 22.07 -2.74 -7.86
CA ALA A 208 22.65 -2.26 -6.63
C ALA A 208 21.73 -2.44 -5.42
N MET A 209 22.32 -2.82 -4.30
CA MET A 209 21.67 -2.85 -2.99
C MET A 209 21.72 -1.46 -2.33
N PRO A 210 20.96 -1.21 -1.25
CA PRO A 210 21.20 -0.06 -0.38
C PRO A 210 22.66 -0.05 0.08
N PRO A 211 23.38 1.09 -0.02
CA PRO A 211 24.75 1.16 0.43
C PRO A 211 24.80 1.01 1.94
N SER A 212 25.86 0.44 2.47
CA SER A 212 26.05 0.27 3.90
C SER A 212 27.41 0.83 4.33
N GLN A 213 27.55 1.14 5.61
CA GLN A 213 28.84 1.55 6.18
C GLN A 213 29.15 0.65 7.38
N ASP A 214 30.30 0.01 7.34
CA ASP A 214 30.79 -0.88 8.39
C ASP A 214 31.73 -0.14 9.35
N HIS A 215 31.93 -0.73 10.53
CA HIS A 215 32.81 -0.20 11.57
C HIS A 215 33.90 -1.22 11.88
N LYS A 216 35.03 -1.14 11.17
CA LYS A 216 36.09 -2.16 11.22
C LYS A 216 36.86 -2.20 12.54
N ARG A 217 37.05 -1.07 13.20
CA ARG A 217 37.86 -0.98 14.42
C ARG A 217 37.13 -1.55 15.63
N VAL A 218 37.86 -2.21 16.53
CA VAL A 218 37.28 -2.92 17.68
C VAL A 218 36.65 -1.99 18.73
N GLY A 219 37.22 -0.80 18.92
CA GLY A 219 36.81 0.16 19.96
C GLY A 219 36.12 1.40 19.41
N ASP A 220 35.42 2.10 20.30
CA ASP A 220 34.75 3.37 20.03
C ASP A 220 35.74 4.42 19.48
N ASN A 221 35.23 5.35 18.68
CA ASN A 221 35.97 6.38 17.95
C ASN A 221 37.05 5.81 17.02
N ASP A 222 36.76 4.65 16.43
CA ASP A 222 37.64 3.94 15.48
C ASP A 222 39.03 3.62 16.05
N MET A 223 39.08 3.30 17.35
CA MET A 223 40.31 2.97 18.08
C MET A 223 40.61 1.46 18.08
N GLY A 224 41.89 1.12 18.24
CA GLY A 224 42.35 -0.27 18.36
C GLY A 224 42.55 -0.97 17.01
N PRO A 225 42.80 -2.30 17.00
CA PRO A 225 43.06 -3.04 15.76
C PRO A 225 41.83 -3.13 14.84
N ASN A 226 42.09 -3.34 13.55
CA ASN A 226 41.07 -3.70 12.58
C ASN A 226 40.49 -5.09 12.89
N THR A 227 39.20 -5.24 12.61
CA THR A 227 38.42 -6.47 12.80
C THR A 227 37.67 -6.78 11.50
N GLY A 228 36.92 -7.89 11.47
CA GLY A 228 35.97 -8.15 10.40
C GLY A 228 34.71 -7.27 10.42
N GLY A 229 34.59 -6.31 11.34
CA GLY A 229 33.43 -5.42 11.50
C GLY A 229 32.74 -5.59 12.86
N MET A 230 32.52 -4.48 13.57
CA MET A 230 31.86 -4.41 14.89
C MET A 230 30.40 -3.91 14.81
N GLY A 231 29.94 -3.56 13.61
CA GLY A 231 28.58 -3.13 13.34
C GLY A 231 28.51 -2.51 11.95
N ALA A 232 27.29 -2.40 11.44
CA ALA A 232 27.02 -1.78 10.15
C ALA A 232 25.63 -1.14 10.17
N TYR A 233 25.36 -0.31 9.18
CA TYR A 233 24.04 0.24 8.95
C TYR A 233 23.76 0.49 7.47
N ALA A 234 22.47 0.54 7.11
CA ALA A 234 22.01 0.85 5.76
C ALA A 234 20.66 1.61 5.80
N PRO A 235 20.38 2.52 4.85
CA PRO A 235 21.30 3.01 3.83
C PRO A 235 22.36 3.96 4.41
N ALA A 236 23.57 3.97 3.82
CA ALA A 236 24.64 4.90 4.15
C ALA A 236 24.38 6.28 3.51
N PRO A 237 24.20 7.36 4.29
CA PRO A 237 23.80 8.67 3.77
C PRO A 237 24.91 9.36 2.96
N CYS A 238 26.17 8.96 3.14
CA CYS A 238 27.32 9.48 2.40
C CYS A 238 27.33 9.07 0.92
N LEU A 239 26.57 8.02 0.53
CA LEU A 239 26.39 7.61 -0.87
C LEU A 239 24.93 7.79 -1.32
N PRO A 240 24.47 9.04 -1.52
CA PRO A 240 23.11 9.33 -1.98
C PRO A 240 22.86 8.74 -3.38
N PRO A 241 21.59 8.64 -3.84
CA PRO A 241 21.24 7.97 -5.09
C PRO A 241 22.03 8.43 -6.32
N VAL A 242 22.36 9.72 -6.43
CA VAL A 242 23.19 10.24 -7.53
C VAL A 242 24.61 9.64 -7.53
N LEU A 243 25.30 9.65 -6.38
CA LEU A 243 26.64 9.07 -6.23
C LEU A 243 26.59 7.54 -6.31
N ARG A 244 25.51 6.92 -5.84
CA ARG A 244 25.31 5.47 -5.99
C ARG A 244 25.22 5.07 -7.46
N ARG A 245 24.46 5.80 -8.28
CA ARG A 245 24.42 5.55 -9.74
C ARG A 245 25.80 5.72 -10.36
N GLU A 246 26.53 6.76 -9.96
CA GLU A 246 27.91 6.97 -10.41
C GLU A 246 28.82 5.80 -10.04
N ALA A 247 28.77 5.32 -8.80
CA ALA A 247 29.52 4.14 -8.36
C ALA A 247 29.14 2.88 -9.17
N VAL A 248 27.84 2.66 -9.43
CA VAL A 248 27.39 1.52 -10.24
C VAL A 248 27.95 1.60 -11.65
N GLU A 249 27.85 2.74 -12.33
CA GLU A 249 28.32 2.91 -13.71
C GLU A 249 29.84 2.89 -13.81
N ASN A 250 30.54 3.67 -12.98
CA ASN A 250 31.98 3.89 -13.10
C ASN A 250 32.84 2.85 -12.39
N VAL A 251 32.28 2.07 -11.46
CA VAL A 251 32.99 1.03 -10.73
C VAL A 251 32.45 -0.34 -11.08
N VAL A 252 31.21 -0.64 -10.68
CA VAL A 252 30.70 -2.02 -10.69
C VAL A 252 30.51 -2.53 -12.11
N LYS A 253 29.78 -1.79 -12.96
CA LYS A 253 29.54 -2.17 -14.35
C LYS A 253 30.82 -2.24 -15.17
N LYS A 254 31.76 -1.30 -14.98
CA LYS A 254 33.08 -1.38 -15.61
C LYS A 254 33.86 -2.61 -15.17
N CYS A 255 33.81 -2.99 -13.89
CA CYS A 255 34.47 -4.19 -13.39
C CYS A 255 33.89 -5.45 -14.03
N ILE A 256 32.55 -5.58 -14.05
CA ILE A 256 31.86 -6.72 -14.68
C ILE A 256 32.15 -6.79 -16.19
N ALA A 257 32.09 -5.67 -16.89
CA ALA A 257 32.43 -5.60 -18.32
C ALA A 257 33.91 -5.94 -18.56
N GLY A 258 34.81 -5.49 -17.69
CA GLY A 258 36.24 -5.79 -17.77
C GLY A 258 36.54 -7.27 -17.57
N LEU A 259 35.96 -7.90 -16.54
CA LEU A 259 36.05 -9.34 -16.33
C LEU A 259 35.51 -10.12 -17.54
N LYS A 260 34.36 -9.71 -18.07
CA LYS A 260 33.77 -10.33 -19.27
C LYS A 260 34.68 -10.21 -20.49
N ALA A 261 35.36 -9.07 -20.66
CA ALA A 261 36.33 -8.87 -21.73
C ALA A 261 37.60 -9.73 -21.58
N GLU A 262 37.96 -10.14 -20.35
CA GLU A 262 38.96 -11.19 -20.10
C GLU A 262 38.41 -12.62 -20.27
N GLY A 263 37.17 -12.78 -20.70
CA GLY A 263 36.50 -14.08 -20.82
C GLY A 263 36.10 -14.70 -19.48
N ILE A 264 35.94 -13.88 -18.44
CA ILE A 264 35.56 -14.29 -17.09
C ILE A 264 34.15 -13.78 -16.80
N VAL A 265 33.18 -14.70 -16.69
CA VAL A 265 31.80 -14.34 -16.30
C VAL A 265 31.72 -14.34 -14.78
N TYR A 266 31.24 -13.24 -14.21
CA TYR A 266 31.04 -13.07 -12.78
C TYR A 266 29.55 -13.25 -12.44
N ARG A 267 29.21 -14.10 -11.47
CA ARG A 267 27.83 -14.31 -11.00
C ARG A 267 27.77 -14.22 -9.48
N GLY A 268 26.68 -13.69 -8.95
CA GLY A 268 26.45 -13.59 -7.51
C GLY A 268 26.49 -12.15 -7.02
N VAL A 269 27.20 -11.90 -5.92
CA VAL A 269 27.37 -10.57 -5.35
C VAL A 269 28.77 -10.05 -5.64
N LEU A 270 28.86 -8.87 -6.26
CA LEU A 270 30.09 -8.10 -6.27
C LEU A 270 29.97 -7.01 -5.20
N TYR A 271 30.83 -7.07 -4.20
CA TYR A 271 30.96 -6.06 -3.17
C TYR A 271 32.10 -5.13 -3.58
N ALA A 272 31.85 -3.83 -3.60
CA ALA A 272 32.87 -2.80 -3.73
C ALA A 272 33.02 -2.05 -2.41
N GLY A 273 34.22 -2.10 -1.82
CA GLY A 273 34.61 -1.19 -0.75
C GLY A 273 35.09 0.10 -1.38
N LEU A 274 34.41 1.21 -1.12
CA LEU A 274 34.65 2.50 -1.75
C LEU A 274 35.13 3.52 -0.72
N MET A 275 35.96 4.46 -1.18
CA MET A 275 36.31 5.67 -0.46
C MET A 275 35.81 6.88 -1.25
N LEU A 276 35.06 7.76 -0.58
CA LEU A 276 34.61 9.03 -1.13
C LEU A 276 35.69 10.09 -0.88
N THR A 277 36.53 10.36 -1.88
CA THR A 277 37.65 11.30 -1.77
C THR A 277 37.35 12.61 -2.50
N ALA A 278 38.22 13.60 -2.33
CA ALA A 278 38.14 14.85 -3.10
C ALA A 278 38.35 14.65 -4.63
N LYS A 279 38.94 13.51 -5.04
CA LYS A 279 39.14 13.15 -6.46
C LYS A 279 37.91 12.46 -7.08
N GLY A 280 37.03 11.90 -6.24
CA GLY A 280 35.83 11.15 -6.67
C GLY A 280 35.65 9.85 -5.88
N ILE A 281 34.93 8.90 -6.48
CA ILE A 281 34.68 7.57 -5.89
C ILE A 281 35.85 6.65 -6.25
N GLU A 282 36.66 6.28 -5.26
CA GLU A 282 37.83 5.43 -5.44
C GLU A 282 37.60 4.05 -4.80
N VAL A 283 37.97 2.98 -5.50
CA VAL A 283 37.84 1.61 -4.98
C VAL A 283 38.99 1.30 -4.03
N LEU A 284 38.66 0.86 -2.81
CA LEU A 284 39.61 0.32 -1.84
C LEU A 284 39.93 -1.15 -2.15
N GLU A 285 38.88 -1.94 -2.34
CA GLU A 285 38.95 -3.37 -2.65
C GLU A 285 37.61 -3.88 -3.20
N PHE A 286 37.66 -5.04 -3.86
CA PHE A 286 36.47 -5.80 -4.20
C PHE A 286 36.41 -7.06 -3.34
N ASN A 287 35.22 -7.41 -2.88
CA ASN A 287 34.94 -8.71 -2.29
C ASN A 287 33.97 -9.47 -3.22
N CYS A 288 34.18 -10.78 -3.35
CA CYS A 288 33.53 -11.61 -4.34
C CYS A 288 32.24 -12.29 -3.84
N ARG A 289 31.75 -11.82 -2.69
CA ARG A 289 30.63 -12.38 -1.92
C ARG A 289 29.95 -11.30 -1.10
N PHE A 290 28.91 -11.69 -0.38
CA PHE A 290 28.22 -10.84 0.60
C PHE A 290 29.16 -10.36 1.73
N GLY A 291 28.98 -9.13 2.20
CA GLY A 291 29.71 -8.55 3.35
C GLY A 291 29.27 -9.14 4.69
N ASP A 292 30.07 -8.99 5.74
CA ASP A 292 29.71 -9.37 7.11
C ASP A 292 30.39 -8.36 8.05
N PRO A 293 29.65 -7.43 8.70
CA PRO A 293 28.22 -7.52 8.99
C PRO A 293 27.28 -6.74 8.04
N GLU A 294 27.69 -6.41 6.81
CA GLU A 294 26.84 -5.64 5.89
C GLU A 294 25.57 -6.39 5.45
N THR A 295 25.64 -7.71 5.35
CA THR A 295 24.48 -8.53 4.93
C THR A 295 23.35 -8.46 5.95
N GLU A 296 23.72 -8.41 7.22
CA GLU A 296 22.87 -8.34 8.40
C GLU A 296 22.06 -7.05 8.46
N VAL A 297 22.39 -6.02 7.66
CA VAL A 297 21.60 -4.79 7.50
C VAL A 297 20.98 -4.65 6.12
N VAL A 298 21.59 -5.20 5.07
CA VAL A 298 21.08 -5.10 3.70
C VAL A 298 19.90 -6.06 3.46
N LEU A 299 20.04 -7.35 3.76
CA LEU A 299 18.98 -8.34 3.46
C LEU A 299 17.68 -8.14 4.26
N PRO A 300 17.69 -7.64 5.50
CA PRO A 300 16.44 -7.28 6.21
C PRO A 300 15.61 -6.18 5.52
N LEU A 301 16.28 -5.31 4.74
CA LEU A 301 15.64 -4.28 3.91
C LEU A 301 15.15 -4.82 2.56
N LEU A 302 15.54 -6.02 2.14
CA LEU A 302 15.09 -6.62 0.88
C LEU A 302 13.60 -7.01 0.99
N ASP A 303 12.78 -6.48 0.10
CA ASP A 303 11.35 -6.81 0.03
C ASP A 303 11.09 -7.96 -0.95
N SER A 304 11.79 -7.98 -2.08
CA SER A 304 11.72 -9.07 -3.07
C SER A 304 12.25 -10.42 -2.56
N ASP A 305 11.84 -11.52 -3.21
CA ASP A 305 12.26 -12.88 -2.86
C ASP A 305 13.75 -13.12 -3.22
N LEU A 306 14.58 -13.38 -2.20
CA LEU A 306 16.01 -13.63 -2.37
C LEU A 306 16.30 -14.89 -3.20
N TYR A 307 15.50 -15.94 -3.08
CA TYR A 307 15.70 -17.19 -3.84
C TYR A 307 15.55 -16.94 -5.33
N GLU A 308 14.55 -16.15 -5.73
CA GLU A 308 14.34 -15.79 -7.14
C GLU A 308 15.48 -14.96 -7.68
N ILE A 309 15.97 -13.97 -6.91
CA ILE A 309 17.11 -13.14 -7.31
C ILE A 309 18.37 -13.99 -7.48
N MET A 310 18.64 -14.89 -6.54
CA MET A 310 19.79 -15.79 -6.62
C MET A 310 19.70 -16.72 -7.83
N LEU A 311 18.51 -17.27 -8.10
CA LEU A 311 18.29 -18.11 -9.26
C LEU A 311 18.48 -17.32 -10.56
N ALA A 312 17.93 -16.10 -10.65
CA ALA A 312 18.08 -15.22 -11.81
C ALA A 312 19.55 -14.85 -12.08
N CYS A 313 20.36 -14.66 -11.03
CA CYS A 313 21.80 -14.49 -11.16
C CYS A 313 22.49 -15.73 -11.75
N CYS A 314 22.03 -16.93 -11.39
CA CYS A 314 22.56 -18.19 -11.92
C CYS A 314 22.11 -18.45 -13.37
N THR A 315 20.91 -18.00 -13.75
CA THR A 315 20.29 -18.27 -15.05
C THR A 315 20.46 -17.17 -16.10
N GLY A 316 20.99 -16.01 -15.73
CA GLY A 316 21.17 -14.89 -16.68
C GLY A 316 19.90 -14.09 -16.97
N THR A 317 18.97 -14.06 -16.02
CA THR A 317 17.66 -13.39 -16.17
C THR A 317 17.46 -12.26 -15.16
N LEU A 318 18.54 -11.76 -14.55
CA LEU A 318 18.45 -10.71 -13.52
C LEU A 318 17.89 -9.40 -14.08
N GLY A 319 18.21 -9.06 -15.34
CA GLY A 319 17.73 -7.85 -16.01
C GLY A 319 16.21 -7.78 -16.24
N GLU A 320 15.51 -8.90 -16.05
CA GLU A 320 14.04 -8.98 -16.17
C GLU A 320 13.32 -8.72 -14.83
N MET A 321 14.07 -8.62 -13.72
CA MET A 321 13.50 -8.49 -12.38
C MET A 321 13.41 -7.03 -11.90
N ALA A 322 12.27 -6.69 -11.30
CA ALA A 322 12.10 -5.44 -10.56
C ALA A 322 12.36 -5.68 -9.06
N ILE A 323 13.61 -5.51 -8.62
CA ILE A 323 14.01 -5.73 -7.22
C ILE A 323 13.60 -4.52 -6.36
N GLN A 324 12.83 -4.78 -5.30
CA GLN A 324 12.29 -3.78 -4.38
C GLN A 324 12.94 -3.89 -3.00
N TRP A 325 13.09 -2.74 -2.35
CA TRP A 325 13.65 -2.59 -1.01
C TRP A 325 12.68 -1.78 -0.16
N LYS A 326 12.62 -2.07 1.14
CA LYS A 326 11.81 -1.33 2.10
C LYS A 326 12.32 0.11 2.24
N ASP A 327 11.40 1.06 2.34
CA ASP A 327 11.71 2.44 2.74
C ASP A 327 11.89 2.51 4.26
N ALA A 328 13.03 1.98 4.73
CA ALA A 328 13.38 1.85 6.13
C ALA A 328 14.90 1.90 6.32
N SER A 329 15.34 2.04 7.56
CA SER A 329 16.75 1.93 7.95
C SER A 329 16.99 0.68 8.78
N ALA A 330 18.16 0.08 8.63
CA ALA A 330 18.62 -1.06 9.41
C ALA A 330 19.97 -0.74 10.07
N VAL A 331 20.10 -1.07 11.34
CA VAL A 331 21.34 -0.95 12.10
C VAL A 331 21.63 -2.27 12.77
N THR A 332 22.89 -2.71 12.70
CA THR A 332 23.35 -3.91 13.41
C THR A 332 24.54 -3.60 14.31
N VAL A 333 24.52 -4.13 15.53
CA VAL A 333 25.62 -4.02 16.50
C VAL A 333 26.14 -5.41 16.83
N VAL A 334 27.45 -5.61 16.74
CA VAL A 334 28.08 -6.92 16.97
C VAL A 334 28.43 -7.08 18.46
N GLY A 335 27.92 -8.16 19.06
CA GLY A 335 28.42 -8.69 20.33
C GLY A 335 29.62 -9.60 20.08
N ALA A 336 30.80 -9.22 20.55
CA ALA A 336 32.04 -9.98 20.40
C ALA A 336 32.56 -10.52 21.74
N SER A 337 33.37 -11.57 21.68
CA SER A 337 34.08 -12.12 22.85
C SER A 337 35.26 -11.24 23.24
N GLN A 338 35.45 -11.01 24.54
CA GLN A 338 36.60 -10.28 25.08
C GLN A 338 37.92 -10.82 24.52
N GLY A 339 38.76 -9.91 24.03
CA GLY A 339 40.06 -10.23 23.43
C GLY A 339 40.04 -10.36 21.91
N TYR A 340 38.87 -10.46 21.26
CA TYR A 340 38.76 -10.28 19.80
C TYR A 340 39.27 -8.88 19.40
N PRO A 341 40.05 -8.72 18.31
CA PRO A 341 40.41 -9.69 17.25
C PRO A 341 41.63 -10.59 17.52
N GLY A 342 42.21 -10.52 18.72
CA GLY A 342 43.28 -11.39 19.20
C GLY A 342 42.77 -12.73 19.74
N SER A 343 43.40 -13.23 20.81
CA SER A 343 42.98 -14.49 21.46
C SER A 343 41.79 -14.27 22.38
N TYR A 344 40.79 -15.16 22.28
CA TYR A 344 39.56 -15.12 23.08
C TYR A 344 39.16 -16.53 23.54
N LYS A 345 38.42 -16.60 24.65
CA LYS A 345 37.86 -17.87 25.16
C LYS A 345 36.51 -18.17 24.49
N LYS A 346 36.17 -19.45 24.43
CA LYS A 346 34.91 -19.98 23.89
C LYS A 346 34.17 -20.78 24.97
N GLY A 347 32.89 -21.04 24.75
CA GLY A 347 32.07 -21.92 25.59
C GLY A 347 31.30 -21.21 26.70
N PHE A 348 31.22 -19.88 26.68
CA PHE A 348 30.40 -19.13 27.64
C PHE A 348 28.93 -19.21 27.26
N ALA A 349 28.05 -19.43 28.23
CA ALA A 349 26.61 -19.44 28.01
C ALA A 349 26.10 -18.06 27.56
N ILE A 350 25.19 -18.07 26.59
CA ILE A 350 24.52 -16.89 26.05
C ILE A 350 23.06 -16.92 26.51
N THR A 351 22.60 -15.82 27.12
CA THR A 351 21.21 -15.64 27.60
C THR A 351 20.60 -14.37 27.04
N GLY A 352 19.27 -14.28 26.99
CA GLY A 352 18.55 -13.05 26.62
C GLY A 352 18.25 -12.87 25.13
N VAL A 353 18.59 -13.86 24.28
CA VAL A 353 18.32 -13.79 22.84
C VAL A 353 16.82 -13.74 22.54
N GLU A 354 16.03 -14.62 23.18
CA GLU A 354 14.57 -14.63 23.00
C GLU A 354 13.89 -13.36 23.52
N GLU A 355 14.43 -12.76 24.59
CA GLU A 355 13.97 -11.46 25.10
C GLU A 355 14.27 -10.34 24.09
N ALA A 356 15.49 -10.29 23.56
CA ALA A 356 15.90 -9.33 22.56
C ALA A 356 15.02 -9.39 21.30
N GLU A 357 14.65 -10.59 20.83
CA GLU A 357 13.79 -10.78 19.65
C GLU A 357 12.32 -10.44 19.87
N LYS A 358 11.86 -10.19 21.11
CA LYS A 358 10.50 -9.67 21.38
C LYS A 358 10.37 -8.18 21.07
N ASN A 359 11.49 -7.46 20.95
CA ASN A 359 11.47 -6.04 20.60
C ASN A 359 11.10 -5.86 19.12
N GLU A 360 10.27 -4.85 18.84
CA GLU A 360 9.77 -4.61 17.48
C GLU A 360 10.91 -4.35 16.49
N GLY A 361 10.84 -5.01 15.32
CA GLY A 361 11.83 -4.84 14.25
C GLY A 361 13.20 -5.47 14.53
N VAL A 362 13.38 -6.20 15.63
CA VAL A 362 14.67 -6.79 16.01
C VAL A 362 14.82 -8.23 15.51
N THR A 363 16.01 -8.58 15.06
CA THR A 363 16.42 -9.96 14.74
C THR A 363 17.86 -10.17 15.19
N VAL A 364 18.15 -11.31 15.84
CA VAL A 364 19.50 -11.63 16.32
C VAL A 364 20.14 -12.63 15.36
N PHE A 365 21.13 -12.20 14.57
CA PHE A 365 21.87 -13.11 13.70
C PHE A 365 23.09 -13.66 14.42
N HIS A 366 23.17 -14.98 14.49
CA HIS A 366 24.27 -15.67 15.15
C HIS A 366 25.44 -15.83 14.20
N ALA A 367 26.65 -15.58 14.70
CA ALA A 367 27.90 -15.85 14.02
C ALA A 367 28.66 -16.97 14.76
N GLY A 368 29.54 -16.59 15.68
CA GLY A 368 30.29 -17.52 16.51
C GLY A 368 29.50 -18.08 17.67
N THR A 369 28.37 -18.76 17.44
CA THR A 369 27.63 -19.51 18.48
C THR A 369 27.56 -21.00 18.16
N LYS A 370 27.37 -21.83 19.19
CA LYS A 370 27.17 -23.26 19.06
C LYS A 370 26.13 -23.75 20.07
N GLN A 371 25.31 -24.72 19.67
CA GLN A 371 24.42 -25.42 20.60
C GLN A 371 25.23 -26.49 21.37
N SER A 372 25.16 -26.45 22.70
CA SER A 372 25.79 -27.40 23.62
C SER A 372 24.74 -27.95 24.59
N GLY A 373 24.08 -29.03 24.22
CA GLY A 373 22.89 -29.52 24.93
C GLY A 373 21.73 -28.55 24.73
N GLU A 374 21.09 -28.14 25.83
CA GLU A 374 20.01 -27.13 25.81
C GLU A 374 20.55 -25.68 25.84
N GLN A 375 21.87 -25.50 26.01
CA GLN A 375 22.47 -24.17 26.14
C GLN A 375 23.12 -23.70 24.83
N LEU A 376 22.90 -22.44 24.50
CA LEU A 376 23.64 -21.72 23.47
C LEU A 376 24.94 -21.17 24.06
N VAL A 377 26.08 -21.42 23.41
CA VAL A 377 27.40 -20.99 23.89
C VAL A 377 28.22 -20.24 22.84
N THR A 378 29.17 -19.40 23.29
CA THR A 378 30.13 -18.72 22.42
C THR A 378 31.09 -19.70 21.74
N SER A 379 31.43 -19.47 20.47
CA SER A 379 32.26 -20.35 19.63
C SER A 379 33.16 -19.58 18.64
N GLY A 380 33.04 -18.25 18.56
CA GLY A 380 33.82 -17.38 17.66
C GLY A 380 34.12 -16.01 18.26
N GLY A 381 34.92 -15.22 17.56
CA GLY A 381 35.33 -13.88 18.00
C GLY A 381 34.15 -12.92 17.97
N ARG A 382 33.55 -12.73 16.79
CA ARG A 382 32.19 -12.19 16.65
C ARG A 382 31.20 -13.29 17.02
N VAL A 383 30.34 -13.03 17.99
CA VAL A 383 29.42 -14.04 18.54
C VAL A 383 28.05 -13.92 17.89
N LEU A 384 27.48 -12.72 17.90
CA LEU A 384 26.16 -12.42 17.37
C LEU A 384 26.10 -10.97 16.90
N THR A 385 25.08 -10.67 16.10
CA THR A 385 24.73 -9.32 15.68
C THR A 385 23.27 -9.09 16.03
N VAL A 386 22.97 -7.90 16.58
CA VAL A 386 21.60 -7.50 16.90
C VAL A 386 21.20 -6.46 15.87
N THR A 387 20.36 -6.85 14.93
CA THR A 387 19.84 -5.96 13.89
C THR A 387 18.47 -5.45 14.28
N CYS A 388 18.25 -4.14 14.17
CA CYS A 388 16.92 -3.54 14.22
C CYS A 388 16.60 -2.84 12.90
N VAL A 389 15.40 -3.08 12.36
CA VAL A 389 14.83 -2.39 11.21
C VAL A 389 13.72 -1.47 11.69
N ALA A 390 13.78 -0.19 11.33
CA ALA A 390 12.75 0.79 11.67
C ALA A 390 12.60 1.84 10.57
N ALA A 391 11.51 2.63 10.63
CA ALA A 391 11.23 3.67 9.64
C ALA A 391 12.32 4.75 9.56
N THR A 392 13.01 5.03 10.68
CA THR A 392 14.11 6.01 10.72
C THR A 392 15.40 5.40 11.21
N PHE A 393 16.53 5.96 10.76
CA PHE A 393 17.86 5.58 11.20
C PHE A 393 18.03 5.64 12.73
N ARG A 394 17.52 6.71 13.37
CA ARG A 394 17.64 6.90 14.82
C ARG A 394 16.85 5.84 15.59
N SER A 395 15.64 5.52 15.15
CA SER A 395 14.82 4.47 15.77
C SER A 395 15.47 3.10 15.63
N ALA A 396 16.02 2.78 14.45
CA ALA A 396 16.74 1.52 14.21
C ALA A 396 17.99 1.43 15.11
N LEU A 397 18.76 2.51 15.22
CA LEU A 397 19.94 2.59 16.09
C LEU A 397 19.59 2.35 17.56
N GLN A 398 18.56 3.05 18.06
CA GLN A 398 18.09 2.91 19.44
C GLN A 398 17.56 1.50 19.72
N GLY A 399 16.77 0.93 18.81
CA GLY A 399 16.24 -0.42 18.94
C GLY A 399 17.33 -1.49 18.98
N ALA A 400 18.36 -1.36 18.12
CA ALA A 400 19.49 -2.29 18.11
C ALA A 400 20.26 -2.28 19.44
N TYR A 401 20.58 -1.09 19.98
CA TYR A 401 21.25 -0.97 21.28
C TYR A 401 20.38 -1.46 22.44
N HIS A 402 19.09 -1.08 22.45
CA HIS A 402 18.17 -1.49 23.51
C HIS A 402 18.00 -3.02 23.58
N ALA A 403 17.92 -3.69 22.43
CA ALA A 403 17.84 -5.14 22.39
C ALA A 403 19.18 -5.82 22.73
N LEU A 404 20.31 -5.23 22.34
CA LEU A 404 21.64 -5.76 22.69
C LEU A 404 21.87 -5.77 24.21
N GLU A 405 21.38 -4.77 24.93
CA GLU A 405 21.46 -4.69 26.41
C GLU A 405 20.77 -5.86 27.12
N GLN A 406 19.83 -6.54 26.45
CA GLN A 406 19.11 -7.69 27.00
C GLN A 406 19.91 -8.99 26.87
N ILE A 407 20.94 -9.02 26.03
CA ILE A 407 21.77 -10.19 25.76
C ILE A 407 23.02 -10.18 26.64
N HIS A 408 23.34 -11.34 27.22
CA HIS A 408 24.50 -11.47 28.11
C HIS A 408 25.30 -12.74 27.83
N PHE A 409 26.62 -12.60 27.82
CA PHE A 409 27.59 -13.69 28.00
C PHE A 409 28.87 -13.13 28.65
N GLU A 410 29.66 -14.00 29.28
CA GLU A 410 30.88 -13.58 29.98
C GLU A 410 31.87 -12.91 29.02
N GLY A 411 32.29 -11.69 29.36
CA GLY A 411 33.23 -10.91 28.56
C GLY A 411 32.66 -10.39 27.24
N MET A 412 31.35 -10.20 27.12
CA MET A 412 30.76 -9.54 25.96
C MET A 412 31.31 -8.11 25.80
N GLN A 413 31.79 -7.78 24.60
CA GLN A 413 32.23 -6.44 24.20
C GLN A 413 31.52 -6.02 22.91
N PHE A 414 31.13 -4.74 22.83
CA PHE A 414 30.51 -4.12 21.66
C PHE A 414 30.86 -2.63 21.64
N ARG A 415 30.68 -1.98 20.48
CA ARG A 415 30.90 -0.54 20.32
C ARG A 415 29.65 0.25 20.67
N HIS A 416 29.80 1.45 21.23
CA HIS A 416 28.70 2.36 21.61
C HIS A 416 28.49 3.50 20.58
N ASP A 417 29.25 3.49 19.49
CA ASP A 417 29.28 4.55 18.50
C ASP A 417 28.96 4.09 17.07
N ILE A 418 28.36 2.90 16.91
CA ILE A 418 27.91 2.42 15.60
C ILE A 418 26.94 3.44 15.02
N GLY A 419 27.22 3.91 13.80
CA GLY A 419 26.33 4.84 13.11
C GLY A 419 26.41 6.29 13.61
N GLN A 420 27.28 6.62 14.58
CA GLN A 420 27.42 8.01 15.06
C GLN A 420 27.84 8.97 13.95
N ARG A 421 28.62 8.52 12.95
CA ARG A 421 28.98 9.33 11.78
C ARG A 421 27.75 9.75 10.98
N ALA A 422 26.81 8.82 10.74
CA ALA A 422 25.53 9.14 10.11
C ALA A 422 24.67 10.09 10.97
N VAL A 423 24.67 9.96 12.30
CA VAL A 423 23.99 10.93 13.19
C VAL A 423 24.62 12.32 13.10
N ARG A 424 25.95 12.40 12.99
CA ARG A 424 26.70 13.65 12.82
C ARG A 424 26.53 14.29 11.43
N ALA A 425 26.11 13.53 10.42
CA ALA A 425 25.83 14.09 9.10
C ALA A 425 24.65 15.09 9.12
N GLY A 426 23.82 15.04 10.15
CA GLY A 426 22.75 16.01 10.38
C GLY A 426 21.58 15.85 9.40
N VAL A 427 20.63 16.78 9.46
CA VAL A 427 19.47 16.80 8.57
C VAL A 427 19.88 17.25 7.17
N ARG A 428 19.54 16.49 6.13
CA ARG A 428 19.78 16.89 4.73
C ARG A 428 18.63 17.76 4.25
N VAL A 429 18.91 19.05 4.10
CA VAL A 429 17.94 20.08 3.76
C VAL A 429 18.04 20.41 2.26
N ALA A 430 16.93 20.31 1.54
CA ALA A 430 16.80 20.91 0.22
C ALA A 430 16.08 22.24 0.30
N VAL A 431 16.50 23.22 -0.49
CA VAL A 431 15.90 24.56 -0.50
C VAL A 431 15.26 24.84 -1.86
N LEU A 432 13.97 25.12 -1.87
CA LEU A 432 13.29 25.72 -3.01
C LEU A 432 13.18 27.23 -2.77
N GLY A 433 13.69 28.05 -3.68
CA GLY A 433 13.64 29.51 -3.48
C GLY A 433 13.74 30.33 -4.76
N SER A 434 13.07 31.49 -4.79
CA SER A 434 13.01 32.37 -5.96
C SER A 434 13.60 33.77 -5.68
N THR A 435 14.07 34.03 -4.47
CA THR A 435 14.52 35.37 -4.03
C THR A 435 16.04 35.44 -3.85
N ARG A 436 16.52 36.43 -3.06
CA ARG A 436 17.93 36.59 -2.70
C ARG A 436 18.44 35.52 -1.73
N GLY A 437 17.55 34.77 -1.07
CA GLY A 437 17.94 33.73 -0.11
C GLY A 437 18.61 34.28 1.14
N THR A 438 17.99 35.25 1.83
CA THR A 438 18.51 35.78 3.10
C THR A 438 18.42 34.72 4.19
N ASP A 439 17.31 34.00 4.29
CA ASP A 439 17.12 32.99 5.36
C ASP A 439 18.01 31.77 5.13
N MET A 440 18.27 31.42 3.87
CA MET A 440 19.27 30.40 3.52
C MET A 440 20.66 30.79 4.03
N ALA A 441 21.02 32.07 4.00
CA ALA A 441 22.31 32.51 4.52
C ALA A 441 22.38 32.40 6.06
N ALA A 442 21.29 32.70 6.77
CA ALA A 442 21.23 32.50 8.22
C ALA A 442 21.38 31.00 8.60
N ILE A 443 20.78 30.10 7.82
CA ILE A 443 20.95 28.65 7.99
C ILE A 443 22.41 28.24 7.75
N LEU A 444 23.03 28.72 6.67
CA LEU A 444 24.44 28.42 6.37
C LEU A 444 25.38 28.93 7.47
N GLU A 445 25.19 30.15 7.95
CA GLU A 445 25.96 30.72 9.06
C GLU A 445 25.81 29.88 10.35
N ALA A 446 24.61 29.36 10.63
CA ALA A 446 24.38 28.49 11.78
C ALA A 446 25.07 27.12 11.64
N ILE A 447 25.07 26.54 10.43
CA ILE A 447 25.78 25.30 10.10
C ILE A 447 27.29 25.51 10.25
N GLU A 448 27.84 26.55 9.63
CA GLU A 448 29.27 26.90 9.68
C GLU A 448 29.75 27.19 11.12
N ALA A 449 28.90 27.81 11.94
CA ALA A 449 29.18 28.07 13.34
C ALA A 449 29.03 26.83 14.25
N GLY A 450 28.65 25.67 13.71
CA GLY A 450 28.39 24.44 14.48
C GLY A 450 27.19 24.51 15.41
N LYS A 451 26.28 25.47 15.19
CA LYS A 451 25.06 25.64 15.99
C LYS A 451 23.91 24.78 15.51
N LEU A 452 23.92 24.41 14.22
CA LEU A 452 22.89 23.59 13.59
C LEU A 452 23.52 22.33 12.97
N ASN A 453 23.07 21.14 13.40
CA ASN A 453 23.50 19.87 12.82
C ASN A 453 22.66 19.53 11.56
N ALA A 454 22.94 20.22 10.47
CA ALA A 454 22.27 20.05 9.18
C ALA A 454 23.21 20.36 8.02
N GLN A 455 22.84 19.90 6.82
CA GLN A 455 23.54 20.22 5.59
C GLN A 455 22.52 20.60 4.51
N ILE A 456 22.76 21.70 3.79
CA ILE A 456 21.97 22.01 2.60
C ILE A 456 22.51 21.18 1.43
N VAL A 457 21.74 20.20 0.95
CA VAL A 457 22.19 19.23 -0.06
C VAL A 457 21.93 19.66 -1.50
N CYS A 458 20.89 20.48 -1.73
CA CYS A 458 20.65 21.09 -3.03
C CYS A 458 19.77 22.35 -2.90
N VAL A 459 19.86 23.22 -3.91
CA VAL A 459 18.99 24.40 -4.06
C VAL A 459 18.35 24.38 -5.44
N VAL A 460 17.03 24.50 -5.49
CA VAL A 460 16.27 24.56 -6.74
C VAL A 460 15.55 25.89 -6.83
N SER A 461 15.63 26.53 -7.99
CA SER A 461 14.87 27.74 -8.30
C SER A 461 14.15 27.64 -9.63
N ASN A 462 12.96 28.22 -9.69
CA ASN A 462 12.24 28.48 -10.93
C ASN A 462 12.71 29.76 -11.65
N ILE A 463 13.65 30.52 -11.07
CA ILE A 463 14.19 31.75 -11.66
C ILE A 463 15.71 31.59 -11.86
N LYS A 464 16.15 31.58 -13.13
CA LYS A 464 17.57 31.40 -13.51
C LYS A 464 18.52 32.39 -12.86
N THR A 465 18.07 33.62 -12.63
CA THR A 465 18.86 34.74 -12.07
C THR A 465 18.55 35.00 -10.60
N ALA A 466 17.96 34.04 -9.88
CA ALA A 466 17.69 34.21 -8.45
C ALA A 466 19.00 34.27 -7.66
N GLY A 467 19.13 35.25 -6.77
CA GLY A 467 20.33 35.41 -5.94
C GLY A 467 20.60 34.22 -5.03
N ILE A 468 19.56 33.44 -4.67
CA ILE A 468 19.72 32.20 -3.91
C ILE A 468 20.58 31.15 -4.65
N LEU A 469 20.50 31.07 -5.98
CA LEU A 469 21.33 30.17 -6.78
C LEU A 469 22.80 30.62 -6.81
N GLU A 470 23.06 31.93 -6.81
CA GLU A 470 24.42 32.46 -6.74
C GLU A 470 25.07 32.16 -5.39
N LYS A 471 24.31 32.33 -4.29
CA LYS A 471 24.75 31.95 -2.94
C LYS A 471 25.04 30.46 -2.82
N ALA A 472 24.15 29.61 -3.37
CA ALA A 472 24.35 28.17 -3.38
C ALA A 472 25.67 27.79 -4.05
N ARG A 473 25.95 28.35 -5.24
CA ARG A 473 27.22 28.11 -5.96
C ARG A 473 28.44 28.61 -5.20
N ALA A 474 28.35 29.77 -4.54
CA ALA A 474 29.43 30.31 -3.73
C ALA A 474 29.75 29.43 -2.51
N ALA A 475 28.75 28.74 -1.96
CA ALA A 475 28.89 27.76 -0.88
C ALA A 475 29.16 26.32 -1.38
N HIS A 476 29.45 26.13 -2.68
CA HIS A 476 29.66 24.81 -3.30
C HIS A 476 28.46 23.85 -3.19
N ILE A 477 27.24 24.38 -3.09
CA ILE A 477 25.99 23.60 -3.04
C ILE A 477 25.43 23.43 -4.46
N PRO A 478 25.02 22.21 -4.87
CA PRO A 478 24.35 21.96 -6.14
C PRO A 478 23.14 22.88 -6.35
N ALA A 479 23.14 23.62 -7.45
CA ALA A 479 22.17 24.68 -7.73
C ALA A 479 21.46 24.47 -9.08
N PHE A 480 20.16 24.20 -9.04
CA PHE A 480 19.35 23.81 -10.20
C PHE A 480 18.36 24.88 -10.59
N HIS A 481 18.27 25.14 -11.90
CA HIS A 481 17.21 25.98 -12.47
C HIS A 481 16.20 25.09 -13.20
N ILE A 482 15.01 24.93 -12.62
CA ILE A 482 13.92 24.11 -13.18
C ILE A 482 12.72 25.03 -13.46
N THR A 483 12.46 25.27 -14.74
CA THR A 483 11.39 26.17 -15.20
C THR A 483 10.22 25.40 -15.81
N GLY A 484 9.00 25.84 -15.54
CA GLY A 484 7.77 25.29 -16.13
C GLY A 484 7.31 26.02 -17.40
N LYS A 485 8.23 26.64 -18.15
CA LYS A 485 7.86 27.42 -19.35
C LYS A 485 7.44 26.54 -20.53
N ASP A 486 7.98 25.33 -20.60
CA ASP A 486 7.87 24.44 -21.76
C ASP A 486 7.33 23.03 -21.41
N VAL A 487 6.89 22.84 -20.16
CA VAL A 487 6.44 21.55 -19.60
C VAL A 487 5.20 21.74 -18.74
N SER A 488 4.43 20.68 -18.51
CA SER A 488 3.32 20.73 -17.57
C SER A 488 3.80 21.04 -16.14
N ARG A 489 2.90 21.47 -15.26
CA ARG A 489 3.23 21.72 -13.84
C ARG A 489 3.72 20.44 -13.16
N GLU A 490 3.06 19.32 -13.42
CA GLU A 490 3.42 18.01 -12.88
C GLU A 490 4.77 17.55 -13.42
N GLU A 491 5.06 17.72 -14.71
CA GLU A 491 6.37 17.41 -15.28
C GLU A 491 7.49 18.27 -14.68
N GLN A 492 7.21 19.54 -14.39
CA GLN A 492 8.15 20.41 -13.69
C GLN A 492 8.40 19.92 -12.26
N GLU A 493 7.33 19.65 -11.51
CA GLU A 493 7.41 19.20 -10.12
C GLU A 493 8.03 17.80 -10.00
N ALA A 494 7.80 16.91 -10.99
CA ALA A 494 8.46 15.60 -11.08
C ALA A 494 9.99 15.76 -11.16
N LYS A 495 10.49 16.68 -11.99
CA LYS A 495 11.92 16.99 -12.07
C LYS A 495 12.47 17.57 -10.78
N ILE A 496 11.67 18.35 -10.04
CA ILE A 496 12.07 18.84 -8.72
C ILE A 496 12.20 17.63 -7.77
N CYS A 497 11.18 16.77 -7.70
CA CYS A 497 11.20 15.55 -6.88
C CYS A 497 12.39 14.65 -7.23
N GLU A 498 12.70 14.45 -8.51
CA GLU A 498 13.90 13.71 -8.95
C GLU A 498 15.18 14.30 -8.38
N VAL A 499 15.35 15.63 -8.40
CA VAL A 499 16.51 16.29 -7.77
C VAL A 499 16.50 16.07 -6.25
N LEU A 500 15.36 16.20 -5.60
CA LEU A 500 15.26 15.98 -4.14
C LEU A 500 15.64 14.55 -3.76
N GLU A 501 15.23 13.56 -4.55
CA GLU A 501 15.58 12.15 -4.39
C GLU A 501 17.06 11.88 -4.66
N ASP A 502 17.60 12.45 -5.74
CA ASP A 502 18.99 12.30 -6.16
C ASP A 502 19.99 12.72 -5.08
N TYR A 503 19.63 13.79 -4.37
CA TYR A 503 20.41 14.34 -3.26
C TYR A 503 19.93 13.87 -1.88
N ALA A 504 19.00 12.91 -1.86
CA ALA A 504 18.45 12.28 -0.66
C ALA A 504 18.02 13.30 0.41
N ALA A 505 17.24 14.31 0.02
CA ALA A 505 16.73 15.31 0.96
C ALA A 505 15.83 14.66 2.02
N ASP A 506 16.05 15.01 3.28
CA ASP A 506 15.20 14.63 4.41
C ASP A 506 14.08 15.67 4.65
N LEU A 507 14.42 16.95 4.47
CA LEU A 507 13.57 18.11 4.72
C LEU A 507 13.62 19.08 3.53
N VAL A 508 12.48 19.61 3.11
CA VAL A 508 12.40 20.63 2.05
C VAL A 508 11.99 21.97 2.66
N LEU A 509 12.74 23.04 2.38
CA LEU A 509 12.42 24.41 2.82
C LEU A 509 12.02 25.28 1.64
N LEU A 510 10.87 25.94 1.74
CA LEU A 510 10.45 27.00 0.84
C LEU A 510 10.97 28.34 1.38
N ILE A 511 11.99 28.89 0.74
CA ILE A 511 12.60 30.17 1.11
C ILE A 511 12.29 31.21 0.03
N GLY A 512 11.18 31.91 0.20
CA GLY A 512 10.65 32.84 -0.79
C GLY A 512 10.42 32.14 -2.15
N TYR A 513 9.86 30.94 -2.13
CA TYR A 513 9.52 30.21 -3.33
C TYR A 513 8.21 30.75 -3.91
N MET A 514 8.27 31.45 -5.04
CA MET A 514 7.14 32.23 -5.59
C MET A 514 6.16 31.37 -6.39
N ARG A 515 6.00 30.10 -6.01
CA ARG A 515 5.14 29.11 -6.66
C ARG A 515 4.47 28.25 -5.59
N ILE A 516 3.17 28.06 -5.74
CA ILE A 516 2.41 27.08 -4.96
C ILE A 516 2.78 25.68 -5.49
N LEU A 517 3.03 24.72 -4.60
CA LEU A 517 3.26 23.33 -4.95
C LEU A 517 1.92 22.62 -5.18
N SER A 518 1.81 21.74 -6.17
CA SER A 518 0.55 21.02 -6.42
C SER A 518 0.40 19.77 -5.53
N PRO A 519 -0.80 19.18 -5.40
CA PRO A 519 -0.98 17.88 -4.74
C PRO A 519 -0.02 16.79 -5.25
N PHE A 520 0.22 16.75 -6.57
CA PHE A 520 1.16 15.83 -7.20
C PHE A 520 2.57 15.91 -6.61
N PHE A 521 3.06 17.12 -6.30
CA PHE A 521 4.37 17.29 -5.65
C PHE A 521 4.41 16.56 -4.30
N PHE A 522 3.37 16.67 -3.48
CA PHE A 522 3.33 16.05 -2.16
C PHE A 522 3.18 14.53 -2.25
N GLU A 523 2.34 14.03 -3.17
CA GLU A 523 2.20 12.60 -3.47
C GLU A 523 3.51 11.97 -3.92
N ARG A 524 4.28 12.68 -4.78
CA ARG A 524 5.56 12.20 -5.32
C ARG A 524 6.72 12.35 -4.34
N CYS A 525 6.84 13.51 -3.68
CA CYS A 525 8.01 13.86 -2.88
C CYS A 525 8.03 13.10 -1.55
N LYS A 526 6.87 12.90 -0.90
CA LYS A 526 6.74 12.21 0.41
C LYS A 526 7.74 12.68 1.49
N LYS A 527 8.23 13.93 1.41
CA LYS A 527 9.11 14.56 2.40
C LYS A 527 8.35 15.65 3.14
N THR A 528 8.80 15.96 4.36
CA THR A 528 8.31 17.13 5.08
C THR A 528 8.76 18.39 4.35
N VAL A 529 7.79 19.27 4.05
CA VAL A 529 8.03 20.56 3.41
C VAL A 529 7.67 21.65 4.41
N LEU A 530 8.57 22.57 4.69
CA LEU A 530 8.32 23.72 5.55
C LEU A 530 8.38 25.01 4.75
N ASN A 531 7.49 25.94 5.06
CA ASN A 531 7.53 27.30 4.56
C ASN A 531 7.60 28.29 5.72
N VAL A 532 8.23 29.44 5.49
CA VAL A 532 8.21 30.56 6.42
C VAL A 532 7.34 31.68 5.86
N HIS A 533 6.30 32.07 6.60
CA HIS A 533 5.41 33.18 6.27
C HIS A 533 5.76 34.41 7.12
N PRO A 534 5.84 35.64 6.54
CA PRO A 534 6.28 36.87 7.22
C PRO A 534 5.23 37.52 8.13
N SER A 535 4.34 36.71 8.75
CA SER A 535 3.35 37.13 9.75
C SER A 535 3.07 36.02 10.76
N LEU A 536 2.29 36.33 11.81
CA LEU A 536 1.75 35.35 12.74
C LEU A 536 0.44 34.76 12.18
N LEU A 537 0.53 33.60 11.50
CA LEU A 537 -0.66 32.90 10.98
C LEU A 537 -1.61 32.53 12.14
N PRO A 538 -2.94 32.57 11.91
CA PRO A 538 -3.63 32.80 10.63
C PRO A 538 -3.76 34.29 10.23
N GLU A 539 -3.25 35.24 11.01
CA GLU A 539 -3.34 36.66 10.62
C GLU A 539 -2.46 36.96 9.39
N PHE A 540 -3.05 37.69 8.43
CA PHE A 540 -2.41 38.12 7.19
C PHE A 540 -1.95 36.99 6.25
N ALA A 541 -2.60 35.81 6.33
CA ALA A 541 -2.38 34.69 5.40
C ALA A 541 -2.59 35.09 3.93
N GLY A 542 -1.84 34.48 3.00
CA GLY A 542 -1.92 34.73 1.56
C GLY A 542 -1.30 36.04 1.10
N GLY A 543 -0.70 36.82 2.00
CA GLY A 543 0.01 38.04 1.65
C GLY A 543 1.44 37.76 1.18
N MET A 544 1.92 38.53 0.20
CA MET A 544 3.28 38.36 -0.33
C MET A 544 4.16 39.60 -0.09
N ASN A 545 5.41 39.37 0.29
CA ASN A 545 6.46 40.39 0.41
C ASN A 545 6.02 41.60 1.27
N ASN A 546 6.22 42.81 0.77
CA ASN A 546 5.97 44.06 1.50
C ASN A 546 4.50 44.27 1.86
N ASN A 547 3.57 43.67 1.10
CA ASN A 547 2.13 43.85 1.31
C ASN A 547 1.68 43.36 2.70
N VAL A 548 2.35 42.34 3.24
CA VAL A 548 2.06 41.81 4.59
C VAL A 548 2.41 42.86 5.65
N HIS A 549 3.60 43.44 5.57
CA HIS A 549 4.04 44.45 6.53
C HIS A 549 3.25 45.76 6.40
N GLU A 550 2.86 46.15 5.18
CA GLU A 550 1.94 47.27 4.96
C GLU A 550 0.58 47.03 5.64
N ALA A 551 0.02 45.83 5.50
CA ALA A 551 -1.24 45.45 6.13
C ALA A 551 -1.15 45.44 7.67
N VAL A 552 -0.03 44.95 8.24
CA VAL A 552 0.24 44.96 9.68
C VAL A 552 0.28 46.40 10.22
N LEU A 553 1.00 47.29 9.54
CA LEU A 553 1.10 48.70 9.94
C LEU A 553 -0.25 49.42 9.79
N ALA A 554 -0.98 49.16 8.70
CA ALA A 554 -2.31 49.73 8.47
C ALA A 554 -3.33 49.26 9.52
N ALA A 555 -3.24 47.99 9.96
CA ALA A 555 -4.04 47.42 11.03
C ALA A 555 -3.64 47.90 12.43
N LYS A 556 -2.57 48.70 12.54
CA LYS A 556 -2.02 49.25 13.81
C LYS A 556 -1.80 48.17 14.87
N ARG A 557 -1.32 47.00 14.44
CA ARG A 557 -0.92 45.93 15.37
C ARG A 557 0.26 46.41 16.22
N LEU A 558 0.29 46.00 17.48
CA LEU A 558 1.42 46.27 18.39
C LEU A 558 2.50 45.17 18.33
N GLU A 559 2.16 44.04 17.70
CA GLU A 559 3.01 42.88 17.57
C GLU A 559 2.74 42.19 16.22
N THR A 560 3.78 41.64 15.63
CA THR A 560 3.72 40.77 14.44
C THR A 560 4.82 39.72 14.56
N GLY A 561 5.21 39.05 13.49
CA GLY A 561 6.19 37.98 13.57
C GLY A 561 6.38 37.24 12.27
N CYS A 562 6.93 36.03 12.39
CA CYS A 562 6.95 35.05 11.31
C CYS A 562 6.43 33.71 11.81
N THR A 563 5.89 32.91 10.89
CA THR A 563 5.39 31.56 11.16
C THR A 563 6.09 30.56 10.26
N VAL A 564 6.71 29.54 10.84
CA VAL A 564 7.15 28.34 10.11
C VAL A 564 6.06 27.30 10.24
N HIS A 565 5.57 26.80 9.12
CA HIS A 565 4.49 25.81 9.06
C HIS A 565 4.82 24.71 8.06
N VAL A 566 4.22 23.54 8.27
CA VAL A 566 4.22 22.47 7.26
C VAL A 566 3.40 22.94 6.06
N VAL A 567 3.89 22.73 4.85
CA VAL A 567 3.21 23.14 3.62
C VAL A 567 2.18 22.07 3.24
N THR A 568 0.95 22.50 2.96
CA THR A 568 -0.10 21.69 2.34
C THR A 568 -0.44 22.27 0.96
N PRO A 569 -1.26 21.59 0.13
CA PRO A 569 -1.74 22.17 -1.13
C PRO A 569 -2.48 23.50 -0.94
N GLU A 570 -3.11 23.71 0.22
CA GLU A 570 -3.71 24.97 0.64
C GLU A 570 -2.66 25.96 1.15
N VAL A 571 -2.66 27.15 0.58
CA VAL A 571 -1.68 28.21 0.88
C VAL A 571 -1.82 28.68 2.33
N ASP A 572 -0.72 28.62 3.09
CA ASP A 572 -0.59 29.08 4.48
C ASP A 572 -1.57 28.44 5.49
N CYS A 573 -2.10 27.26 5.18
CA CYS A 573 -3.09 26.56 6.03
C CYS A 573 -2.53 25.37 6.80
N GLY A 574 -1.27 24.98 6.57
CA GLY A 574 -0.72 23.80 7.20
C GLY A 574 -0.31 23.98 8.67
N PRO A 575 -0.05 22.87 9.40
CA PRO A 575 0.30 22.89 10.82
C PRO A 575 1.46 23.82 11.16
N ILE A 576 1.24 24.70 12.14
CA ILE A 576 2.27 25.61 12.65
C ILE A 576 3.31 24.81 13.44
N VAL A 577 4.57 24.94 13.04
CA VAL A 577 5.71 24.29 13.70
C VAL A 577 6.38 25.23 14.70
N ASN A 578 6.50 26.51 14.33
CA ASN A 578 7.14 27.54 15.16
C ASN A 578 6.64 28.93 14.79
N GLN A 579 6.59 29.84 15.77
CA GLN A 579 6.29 31.25 15.57
C GLN A 579 7.29 32.11 16.36
N GLN A 580 7.77 33.18 15.73
CA GLN A 580 8.60 34.18 16.39
C GLN A 580 7.87 35.51 16.40
N HIS A 581 7.77 36.13 17.57
CA HIS A 581 7.08 37.40 17.74
C HIS A 581 8.09 38.55 17.73
N VAL A 582 7.70 39.65 17.08
CA VAL A 582 8.46 40.90 17.06
C VAL A 582 7.54 42.09 17.35
N PRO A 583 7.98 43.06 18.16
CA PRO A 583 7.18 44.26 18.45
C PRO A 583 6.99 45.10 17.19
N VAL A 584 5.88 45.82 17.09
CA VAL A 584 5.62 46.85 16.07
C VAL A 584 5.61 48.21 16.77
N TYR A 585 6.52 49.10 16.38
CA TYR A 585 6.64 50.43 16.95
C TYR A 585 5.86 51.46 16.13
N SER A 586 5.42 52.54 16.79
CA SER A 586 4.68 53.63 16.15
C SER A 586 5.47 54.39 15.07
N PHE A 587 6.80 54.25 15.06
CA PHE A 587 7.72 54.85 14.09
C PHE A 587 8.21 53.86 13.03
N ASP A 588 7.71 52.62 13.02
CA ASP A 588 8.14 51.64 12.02
C ASP A 588 7.68 52.03 10.61
N THR A 589 8.62 51.87 9.67
CA THR A 589 8.37 51.84 8.23
C THR A 589 8.22 50.39 7.78
N VAL A 590 7.72 50.17 6.56
CA VAL A 590 7.63 48.82 5.96
C VAL A 590 9.02 48.17 5.95
N GLU A 591 10.06 48.94 5.65
CA GLU A 591 11.44 48.48 5.57
C GLU A 591 12.01 48.11 6.94
N THR A 592 11.79 48.94 7.97
CA THR A 592 12.30 48.66 9.33
C THR A 592 11.58 47.48 9.98
N LEU A 593 10.27 47.34 9.75
CA LEU A 593 9.50 46.19 10.23
C LEU A 593 9.89 44.90 9.50
N LYS A 594 10.02 44.96 8.17
CA LYS A 594 10.48 43.82 7.35
C LYS A 594 11.84 43.30 7.80
N ALA A 595 12.81 44.20 8.02
CA ALA A 595 14.14 43.81 8.47
C ALA A 595 14.10 43.09 9.83
N ARG A 596 13.20 43.51 10.74
CA ARG A 596 13.02 42.88 12.06
C ARG A 596 12.36 41.51 11.95
N VAL A 597 11.31 41.37 11.12
CA VAL A 597 10.65 40.09 10.85
C VAL A 597 11.61 39.11 10.19
N GLN A 598 12.37 39.55 9.19
CA GLN A 598 13.34 38.70 8.48
C GLN A 598 14.46 38.16 9.38
N ALA A 599 14.91 38.93 10.38
CA ALA A 599 15.86 38.41 11.37
C ALA A 599 15.23 37.29 12.23
N ALA A 600 13.92 37.37 12.50
CA ALA A 600 13.20 36.34 13.23
C ALA A 600 12.93 35.08 12.38
N GLU A 601 12.72 35.23 11.07
CA GLU A 601 12.52 34.10 10.12
C GLU A 601 13.69 33.12 10.14
N GLY A 602 14.92 33.63 10.07
CA GLY A 602 16.14 32.80 10.14
C GLY A 602 16.23 32.01 11.45
N VAL A 603 15.94 32.64 12.59
CA VAL A 603 15.92 31.97 13.91
C VAL A 603 14.84 30.89 13.96
N ALA A 604 13.64 31.19 13.44
CA ALA A 604 12.53 30.25 13.43
C ALA A 604 12.85 28.99 12.63
N LEU A 605 13.43 29.15 11.43
CA LEU A 605 13.82 28.04 10.55
C LEU A 605 14.91 27.17 11.17
N ILE A 606 15.94 27.76 11.80
CA ILE A 606 17.00 27.01 12.49
C ILE A 606 16.40 26.09 13.57
N GLN A 607 15.53 26.63 14.43
CA GLN A 607 14.85 25.86 15.47
C GLN A 607 13.97 24.73 14.90
N CYS A 608 13.31 24.96 13.76
CA CYS A 608 12.51 23.93 13.10
C CYS A 608 13.38 22.79 12.55
N ILE A 609 14.53 23.09 11.96
CA ILE A 609 15.47 22.07 11.47
C ILE A 609 16.02 21.25 12.65
N GLU A 610 16.33 21.89 13.78
CA GLU A 610 16.77 21.18 15.01
C GLU A 610 15.69 20.20 15.52
N LYS A 611 14.44 20.67 15.65
CA LYS A 611 13.31 19.83 16.05
C LYS A 611 13.09 18.66 15.08
N PHE A 612 13.23 18.91 13.78
CA PHE A 612 13.14 17.85 12.77
C PHE A 612 14.22 16.79 13.01
N GLY A 613 15.48 17.20 13.16
CA GLY A 613 16.60 16.28 13.41
C GLY A 613 16.53 15.54 14.75
N GLN A 614 15.75 16.04 15.70
CA GLN A 614 15.50 15.39 16.99
C GLN A 614 14.36 14.37 16.92
N GLY A 615 13.59 14.32 15.83
CA GLY A 615 12.40 13.49 15.68
C GLY A 615 11.14 14.09 16.32
N GLU A 616 11.21 15.35 16.79
CA GLU A 616 10.09 16.02 17.44
C GLU A 616 9.02 16.48 16.44
N LEU A 617 9.39 16.60 15.16
CA LEU A 617 8.44 16.91 14.08
C LEU A 617 7.86 15.64 13.43
N THR A 618 8.50 14.48 13.57
CA THR A 618 7.98 13.20 13.06
C THR A 618 6.79 12.67 13.86
N GLU A 619 6.60 13.16 15.10
CA GLU A 619 5.43 12.86 15.94
C GLU A 619 4.34 13.95 15.87
N MET A 620 4.53 15.01 15.08
CA MET A 620 3.48 16.01 14.84
C MET A 620 2.42 15.42 13.89
N LYS A 621 1.54 14.59 14.45
CA LYS A 621 0.20 14.42 13.88
C LYS A 621 -0.37 15.83 13.64
N PRO A 622 -0.95 16.10 12.46
CA PRO A 622 -1.66 17.36 12.25
C PRO A 622 -2.66 17.53 13.39
N ALA A 623 -2.45 18.53 14.24
CA ALA A 623 -3.52 19.02 15.09
C ALA A 623 -4.53 19.65 14.14
N THR A 624 -5.67 18.97 13.99
CA THR A 624 -6.68 19.06 12.93
C THR A 624 -6.28 18.34 11.63
N GLU A 625 -6.73 17.09 11.53
CA GLU A 625 -6.69 16.25 10.34
C GLU A 625 -7.44 16.93 9.19
N SER A 626 -6.74 17.28 8.10
CA SER A 626 -7.37 17.34 6.79
C SER A 626 -7.22 15.95 6.17
N VAL A 627 -8.23 15.12 6.42
CA VAL A 627 -8.47 13.82 5.78
C VAL A 627 -8.75 14.10 4.29
N SER A 628 -8.00 13.54 3.34
CA SER A 628 -8.45 13.55 1.95
C SER A 628 -9.65 12.61 1.80
N TYR A 629 -10.50 12.83 0.81
CA TYR A 629 -11.64 11.91 0.58
C TYR A 629 -11.15 10.46 0.36
N ALA A 630 -9.97 10.30 -0.26
CA ALA A 630 -9.29 9.01 -0.42
C ALA A 630 -8.74 8.43 0.90
N ASP A 631 -8.29 9.26 1.84
CA ASP A 631 -7.89 8.81 3.19
C ASP A 631 -9.10 8.46 4.07
N ALA A 632 -10.28 8.98 3.74
CA ALA A 632 -11.56 8.49 4.26
C ALA A 632 -12.00 7.18 3.57
N GLY A 633 -11.15 6.62 2.71
CA GLY A 633 -11.29 5.42 1.89
C GLY A 633 -12.25 5.58 0.70
N VAL A 634 -12.30 6.78 0.10
CA VAL A 634 -13.09 7.04 -1.12
C VAL A 634 -12.22 7.35 -2.34
N ASP A 635 -12.22 6.45 -3.32
CA ASP A 635 -11.40 6.56 -4.52
C ASP A 635 -12.18 7.23 -5.67
N ILE A 636 -11.84 8.50 -5.94
CA ILE A 636 -12.46 9.30 -7.01
C ILE A 636 -12.12 8.72 -8.41
N SER A 637 -10.95 8.09 -8.57
CA SER A 637 -10.52 7.52 -9.86
C SER A 637 -11.27 6.24 -10.22
N GLU A 638 -11.56 5.41 -9.22
CA GLU A 638 -12.43 4.23 -9.38
C GLU A 638 -13.88 4.66 -9.70
N GLY A 639 -14.36 5.76 -9.10
CA GLY A 639 -15.65 6.38 -9.41
C GLY A 639 -15.77 6.85 -10.87
N ASP A 640 -14.75 7.55 -11.38
CA ASP A 640 -14.70 7.98 -12.79
C ASP A 640 -14.70 6.77 -13.75
N GLN A 641 -13.98 5.71 -13.39
CA GLN A 641 -13.94 4.47 -14.18
C GLN A 641 -15.29 3.73 -14.18
N LEU A 642 -16.04 3.77 -13.07
CA LEU A 642 -17.41 3.24 -13.00
C LEU A 642 -18.33 3.94 -13.99
N VAL A 643 -18.27 5.28 -14.02
CA VAL A 643 -19.10 6.11 -14.91
C VAL A 643 -18.88 5.72 -16.37
N GLU A 644 -17.64 5.50 -16.79
CA GLU A 644 -17.34 5.01 -18.15
C GLU A 644 -17.90 3.60 -18.41
N ASN A 645 -17.84 2.70 -17.43
CA ASN A 645 -18.34 1.33 -17.56
C ASN A 645 -19.87 1.26 -17.70
N ILE A 646 -20.62 2.14 -17.04
CA ILE A 646 -22.09 2.10 -17.01
C ILE A 646 -22.75 2.86 -18.15
N LYS A 647 -22.06 3.84 -18.78
CA LYS A 647 -22.58 4.66 -19.90
C LYS A 647 -23.30 3.85 -20.99
N PRO A 648 -22.80 2.69 -21.47
CA PRO A 648 -23.50 1.90 -22.49
C PRO A 648 -24.84 1.34 -22.01
N PHE A 649 -24.96 0.94 -20.74
CA PHE A 649 -26.20 0.40 -20.19
C PHE A 649 -27.26 1.49 -20.01
N CYS A 650 -26.86 2.65 -19.49
CA CYS A 650 -27.77 3.78 -19.25
C CYS A 650 -28.30 4.37 -20.57
N LYS A 651 -27.47 4.46 -21.62
CA LYS A 651 -27.93 4.81 -22.98
C LYS A 651 -29.00 3.86 -23.51
N GLY A 652 -28.98 2.59 -23.08
CA GLY A 652 -30.00 1.61 -23.41
C GLY A 652 -31.38 1.87 -22.77
N THR A 653 -31.50 2.89 -21.92
CA THR A 653 -32.76 3.30 -21.27
C THR A 653 -33.41 4.53 -21.93
N ASN A 654 -32.82 5.04 -23.02
CA ASN A 654 -33.34 6.19 -23.76
C ASN A 654 -34.82 6.04 -24.10
N ARG A 655 -35.57 7.13 -23.94
CA ARG A 655 -36.99 7.22 -24.29
C ARG A 655 -37.35 8.63 -24.77
N PRO A 656 -38.52 8.84 -25.39
CA PRO A 656 -39.00 10.19 -25.69
C PRO A 656 -38.97 11.09 -24.44
N GLY A 657 -38.38 12.27 -24.59
CA GLY A 657 -38.13 13.20 -23.49
C GLY A 657 -36.72 13.13 -22.89
N CYS A 658 -35.89 12.12 -23.19
CA CYS A 658 -34.53 12.05 -22.69
C CYS A 658 -33.57 11.26 -23.58
N ASN A 659 -32.47 11.90 -23.98
CA ASN A 659 -31.28 11.23 -24.49
C ASN A 659 -30.28 11.17 -23.33
N VAL A 660 -30.16 10.00 -22.69
CA VAL A 660 -29.33 9.81 -21.51
C VAL A 660 -27.87 10.09 -21.85
N ASP A 661 -27.29 11.04 -21.12
CA ASP A 661 -25.87 11.37 -21.12
C ASP A 661 -25.41 11.53 -19.67
N LEU A 662 -24.43 10.71 -19.26
CA LEU A 662 -23.92 10.68 -17.90
C LEU A 662 -22.67 11.56 -17.78
N GLY A 663 -22.54 12.28 -16.67
CA GLY A 663 -21.40 13.17 -16.37
C GLY A 663 -21.74 14.65 -16.20
N GLY A 664 -23.03 15.02 -16.23
CA GLY A 664 -23.51 16.36 -15.84
C GLY A 664 -23.96 16.41 -14.38
N PHE A 665 -24.06 17.62 -13.81
CA PHE A 665 -24.54 17.88 -12.44
C PHE A 665 -26.00 17.47 -12.16
N GLY A 666 -26.73 17.01 -13.19
CA GLY A 666 -28.11 16.56 -13.06
C GLY A 666 -28.67 16.07 -14.39
N GLY A 667 -29.62 15.14 -14.31
CA GLY A 667 -30.36 14.63 -15.47
C GLY A 667 -31.42 15.61 -15.95
N LEU A 668 -31.49 15.84 -17.26
CA LEU A 668 -32.52 16.67 -17.89
C LEU A 668 -33.60 15.77 -18.52
N PHE A 669 -34.85 16.15 -18.33
CA PHE A 669 -36.00 15.46 -18.94
C PHE A 669 -36.98 16.46 -19.55
N ASP A 670 -37.26 16.32 -20.85
CA ASP A 670 -38.21 17.13 -21.60
C ASP A 670 -39.62 16.51 -21.51
N LEU A 671 -40.46 17.11 -20.67
CA LEU A 671 -41.86 16.71 -20.51
C LEU A 671 -42.66 16.88 -21.81
N HIS A 672 -42.39 17.92 -22.60
CA HIS A 672 -43.10 18.14 -23.85
C HIS A 672 -42.77 17.01 -24.85
N GLY A 673 -41.49 16.68 -25.01
CA GLY A 673 -41.02 15.56 -25.83
C GLY A 673 -41.55 14.19 -25.39
N ALA A 674 -41.96 14.04 -24.12
CA ALA A 674 -42.60 12.83 -23.60
C ALA A 674 -44.14 12.83 -23.68
N GLY A 675 -44.78 13.88 -24.20
CA GLY A 675 -46.25 14.00 -24.29
C GLY A 675 -46.94 14.60 -23.05
N TYR A 676 -46.17 15.22 -22.15
CA TYR A 676 -46.61 15.78 -20.87
C TYR A 676 -46.32 17.29 -20.74
N GLY A 677 -46.26 18.01 -21.88
CA GLY A 677 -45.94 19.44 -21.91
C GLY A 677 -47.11 20.39 -21.63
N ASP A 678 -48.32 19.89 -21.38
CA ASP A 678 -49.49 20.72 -21.09
C ASP A 678 -49.61 21.13 -19.60
N PRO A 679 -50.31 22.26 -19.31
CA PRO A 679 -50.50 22.77 -17.94
C PRO A 679 -51.24 21.83 -16.97
N ASP A 680 -51.94 20.83 -17.48
CA ASP A 680 -52.71 19.86 -16.68
C ASP A 680 -51.88 18.66 -16.24
N THR A 681 -50.59 18.64 -16.57
CA THR A 681 -49.63 17.63 -16.12
C THR A 681 -49.24 17.85 -14.67
N LEU A 682 -49.27 16.76 -13.89
CA LEU A 682 -48.72 16.66 -12.55
C LEU A 682 -47.55 15.69 -12.55
N LEU A 683 -46.49 16.04 -11.83
CA LEU A 683 -45.40 15.13 -11.53
C LEU A 683 -45.68 14.39 -10.23
N VAL A 684 -45.38 13.10 -10.24
CA VAL A 684 -45.41 12.23 -9.06
C VAL A 684 -43.98 11.76 -8.84
N ALA A 685 -43.48 11.88 -7.62
CA ALA A 685 -42.16 11.40 -7.23
C ALA A 685 -42.31 10.34 -6.13
N CYS A 686 -41.49 9.31 -6.19
CA CYS A 686 -41.45 8.23 -5.22
C CYS A 686 -40.03 7.73 -5.02
N ASP A 687 -39.65 7.50 -3.78
CA ASP A 687 -38.37 6.92 -3.38
C ASP A 687 -38.57 5.63 -2.58
N ASP A 688 -37.69 4.65 -2.79
CA ASP A 688 -37.63 3.44 -1.97
C ASP A 688 -36.23 2.79 -2.09
N GLY A 689 -35.97 1.80 -1.25
CA GLY A 689 -34.74 1.00 -1.27
C GLY A 689 -35.02 -0.51 -1.41
N VAL A 690 -33.93 -1.29 -1.50
CA VAL A 690 -34.01 -2.76 -1.56
C VAL A 690 -34.09 -3.37 -0.15
N GLY A 691 -33.57 -2.68 0.86
CA GLY A 691 -33.53 -3.16 2.23
C GLY A 691 -32.66 -4.42 2.40
N THR A 692 -32.97 -5.26 3.40
CA THR A 692 -32.09 -6.37 3.81
C THR A 692 -31.99 -7.53 2.81
N LYS A 693 -32.69 -7.46 1.66
CA LYS A 693 -32.51 -8.39 0.54
C LYS A 693 -31.11 -8.29 -0.09
N VAL A 694 -30.43 -7.14 0.00
CA VAL A 694 -29.03 -6.98 -0.47
C VAL A 694 -28.07 -7.96 0.21
N LYS A 695 -28.36 -8.39 1.44
CA LYS A 695 -27.54 -9.38 2.16
C LYS A 695 -27.59 -10.77 1.51
N LEU A 696 -28.65 -11.10 0.78
CA LEU A 696 -28.66 -12.33 -0.06
C LEU A 696 -27.78 -12.15 -1.29
N ALA A 697 -27.72 -10.96 -1.88
CA ALA A 697 -26.83 -10.69 -3.01
C ALA A 697 -25.37 -10.91 -2.59
N PHE A 698 -24.97 -10.45 -1.41
CA PHE A 698 -23.62 -10.71 -0.88
C PHE A 698 -23.36 -12.19 -0.65
N ALA A 699 -24.32 -12.89 -0.04
CA ALA A 699 -24.15 -14.31 0.30
C ALA A 699 -24.17 -15.25 -0.91
N THR A 700 -24.78 -14.83 -2.03
CA THR A 700 -24.91 -15.64 -3.26
C THR A 700 -23.98 -15.19 -4.38
N GLY A 701 -23.43 -13.98 -4.31
CA GLY A 701 -22.67 -13.35 -5.40
C GLY A 701 -23.52 -12.88 -6.59
N ILE A 702 -24.87 -12.92 -6.46
CA ILE A 702 -25.82 -12.52 -7.50
C ILE A 702 -26.25 -11.07 -7.24
N HIS A 703 -25.65 -10.12 -7.96
CA HIS A 703 -25.82 -8.68 -7.71
C HIS A 703 -26.66 -7.94 -8.77
N ASP A 704 -26.85 -8.53 -9.95
CA ASP A 704 -27.55 -7.92 -11.08
C ASP A 704 -29.09 -7.93 -10.93
N THR A 705 -29.63 -8.76 -10.04
CA THR A 705 -31.07 -8.85 -9.78
C THR A 705 -31.58 -7.77 -8.83
N VAL A 706 -30.78 -7.35 -7.84
CA VAL A 706 -31.22 -6.37 -6.83
C VAL A 706 -31.36 -4.96 -7.39
N GLY A 707 -30.72 -4.64 -8.53
CA GLY A 707 -30.99 -3.40 -9.25
C GLY A 707 -32.39 -3.34 -9.85
N ILE A 708 -32.94 -4.49 -10.29
CA ILE A 708 -34.32 -4.60 -10.76
C ILE A 708 -35.29 -4.41 -9.58
N ASP A 709 -34.98 -5.01 -8.43
CA ASP A 709 -35.75 -4.83 -7.19
C ASP A 709 -35.83 -3.33 -6.82
N LEU A 710 -34.73 -2.60 -6.90
CA LEU A 710 -34.69 -1.17 -6.58
C LEU A 710 -35.67 -0.38 -7.43
N VAL A 711 -35.63 -0.57 -8.74
CA VAL A 711 -36.56 0.11 -9.66
C VAL A 711 -37.99 -0.30 -9.36
N ALA A 712 -38.23 -1.61 -9.16
CA ALA A 712 -39.56 -2.14 -8.93
C ALA A 712 -40.24 -1.53 -7.69
N MET A 713 -39.50 -1.37 -6.60
CA MET A 713 -40.04 -0.81 -5.36
C MET A 713 -40.55 0.62 -5.57
N SER A 714 -39.77 1.51 -6.21
CA SER A 714 -40.20 2.89 -6.42
C SER A 714 -41.22 3.05 -7.55
N VAL A 715 -41.03 2.39 -8.71
CA VAL A 715 -41.94 2.62 -9.86
C VAL A 715 -43.32 2.01 -9.64
N ASN A 716 -43.43 0.91 -8.88
CA ASN A 716 -44.72 0.31 -8.56
C ASN A 716 -45.49 1.17 -7.55
N ASP A 717 -44.82 1.81 -6.59
CA ASP A 717 -45.45 2.78 -5.67
C ASP A 717 -45.79 4.10 -6.37
N LEU A 718 -45.03 4.48 -7.39
CA LEU A 718 -45.33 5.65 -8.22
C LEU A 718 -46.57 5.42 -9.07
N ILE A 719 -46.64 4.28 -9.76
CA ILE A 719 -47.70 4.01 -10.75
C ILE A 719 -49.08 3.82 -10.09
N VAL A 720 -49.17 3.56 -8.78
CA VAL A 720 -50.49 3.50 -8.12
C VAL A 720 -51.24 4.85 -8.12
N GLN A 721 -50.53 5.95 -8.34
CA GLN A 721 -51.12 7.28 -8.55
C GLN A 721 -51.64 7.49 -10.00
N GLY A 722 -51.48 6.49 -10.88
CA GLY A 722 -51.78 6.57 -12.31
C GLY A 722 -50.69 7.25 -13.14
N ALA A 723 -49.53 7.52 -12.55
CA ALA A 723 -48.43 8.25 -13.20
C ALA A 723 -47.50 7.34 -13.99
N GLU A 724 -47.29 7.65 -15.27
CA GLU A 724 -46.31 6.95 -16.09
C GLU A 724 -44.89 7.30 -15.62
N PRO A 725 -44.06 6.31 -15.23
CA PRO A 725 -42.67 6.56 -14.88
C PRO A 725 -41.91 7.14 -16.08
N LEU A 726 -41.29 8.31 -15.88
CA LEU A 726 -40.54 9.03 -16.91
C LEU A 726 -39.05 8.77 -16.75
N PHE A 727 -38.52 9.01 -15.56
CA PHE A 727 -37.11 8.81 -15.28
C PHE A 727 -36.87 8.26 -13.86
N PHE A 728 -35.67 7.74 -13.69
CA PHE A 728 -35.17 7.16 -12.45
C PHE A 728 -33.80 7.77 -12.12
N LEU A 729 -33.53 7.92 -10.83
CA LEU A 729 -32.22 8.23 -10.27
C LEU A 729 -31.88 7.18 -9.23
N ASP A 730 -30.63 6.71 -9.22
CA ASP A 730 -30.15 5.76 -8.22
C ASP A 730 -29.14 6.38 -7.26
N TYR A 731 -29.07 5.82 -6.05
CA TYR A 731 -28.07 6.11 -5.04
C TYR A 731 -27.46 4.78 -4.60
N TYR A 732 -26.22 4.55 -5.01
CA TYR A 732 -25.42 3.39 -4.66
C TYR A 732 -24.43 3.77 -3.57
N ALA A 733 -24.55 3.18 -2.40
CA ALA A 733 -23.69 3.46 -1.26
C ALA A 733 -22.91 2.20 -0.86
N THR A 734 -21.59 2.26 -0.69
CA THR A 734 -20.78 1.09 -0.34
C THR A 734 -19.65 1.42 0.63
N GLY A 735 -19.15 0.41 1.35
CA GLY A 735 -17.98 0.57 2.21
C GLY A 735 -16.71 0.79 1.42
N HIS A 736 -16.49 0.03 0.34
CA HIS A 736 -15.39 0.24 -0.58
C HIS A 736 -15.86 -0.04 -2.00
N LEU A 737 -15.52 0.82 -2.96
CA LEU A 737 -16.02 0.71 -4.32
C LEU A 737 -15.37 -0.47 -5.06
N ASP A 738 -16.14 -1.55 -5.27
CA ASP A 738 -15.78 -2.60 -6.23
C ASP A 738 -16.48 -2.33 -7.56
N ASN A 739 -15.69 -1.85 -8.52
CA ASN A 739 -16.14 -1.49 -9.86
C ASN A 739 -16.88 -2.62 -10.61
N LYS A 740 -16.52 -3.89 -10.38
CA LYS A 740 -17.18 -5.04 -11.02
C LYS A 740 -18.55 -5.31 -10.41
N ILE A 741 -18.68 -5.18 -9.09
CA ILE A 741 -19.94 -5.36 -8.39
C ILE A 741 -20.90 -4.21 -8.72
N ALA A 742 -20.44 -2.97 -8.57
CA ALA A 742 -21.24 -1.76 -8.84
C ALA A 742 -21.77 -1.75 -10.28
N THR A 743 -20.93 -2.10 -11.27
CA THR A 743 -21.36 -2.21 -12.68
C THR A 743 -22.49 -3.22 -12.87
N ARG A 744 -22.44 -4.39 -12.19
CA ARG A 744 -23.52 -5.40 -12.27
C ARG A 744 -24.82 -4.89 -11.66
N VAL A 745 -24.75 -4.18 -10.53
CA VAL A 745 -25.92 -3.60 -9.87
C VAL A 745 -26.57 -2.54 -10.75
N VAL A 746 -25.80 -1.58 -11.27
CA VAL A 746 -26.31 -0.51 -12.15
C VAL A 746 -26.86 -1.08 -13.46
N LYS A 747 -26.25 -2.14 -14.02
CA LYS A 747 -26.83 -2.87 -15.15
C LYS A 747 -28.23 -3.41 -14.79
N GLY A 748 -28.40 -3.97 -13.60
CA GLY A 748 -29.70 -4.41 -13.07
C GLY A 748 -30.73 -3.27 -12.99
N ILE A 749 -30.31 -2.10 -12.52
CA ILE A 749 -31.16 -0.89 -12.46
C ILE A 749 -31.58 -0.48 -13.88
N CYS A 750 -30.64 -0.48 -14.84
CA CYS A 750 -30.95 -0.19 -16.25
C CYS A 750 -31.96 -1.20 -16.83
N ASP A 751 -31.82 -2.49 -16.51
CA ASP A 751 -32.73 -3.53 -16.97
C ASP A 751 -34.13 -3.36 -16.33
N GLY A 752 -34.21 -2.97 -15.05
CA GLY A 752 -35.44 -2.55 -14.39
C GLY A 752 -36.09 -1.33 -15.06
N CYS A 753 -35.31 -0.30 -15.38
CA CYS A 753 -35.79 0.90 -16.05
C CYS A 753 -36.42 0.58 -17.43
N LYS A 754 -35.79 -0.33 -18.20
CA LYS A 754 -36.34 -0.80 -19.50
C LYS A 754 -37.68 -1.53 -19.33
N LEU A 755 -37.82 -2.35 -18.28
CA LEU A 755 -39.08 -3.02 -17.96
C LEU A 755 -40.16 -1.99 -17.58
N ALA A 756 -39.80 -1.00 -16.76
CA ALA A 756 -40.66 0.10 -16.33
C ALA A 756 -40.94 1.16 -17.40
N ARG A 757 -40.19 1.15 -18.51
CA ARG A 757 -40.20 2.18 -19.57
C ARG A 757 -39.78 3.58 -19.09
N CYS A 758 -38.92 3.69 -18.09
CA CYS A 758 -38.30 4.96 -17.70
C CYS A 758 -36.83 5.02 -18.12
N ALA A 759 -36.28 6.23 -18.19
CA ALA A 759 -34.85 6.44 -18.41
C ALA A 759 -34.09 6.52 -17.08
N LEU A 760 -32.92 5.89 -16.98
CA LEU A 760 -31.98 6.15 -15.89
C LEU A 760 -31.16 7.38 -16.28
N ILE A 761 -31.48 8.54 -15.71
CA ILE A 761 -30.96 9.84 -16.21
C ILE A 761 -29.82 10.40 -15.37
N GLY A 762 -29.42 9.69 -14.31
CA GLY A 762 -28.38 10.10 -13.39
C GLY A 762 -28.48 9.29 -12.10
N GLY A 763 -27.51 9.48 -11.23
CA GLY A 763 -27.44 8.81 -9.94
C GLY A 763 -26.18 9.22 -9.22
N GLU A 764 -26.03 8.72 -8.00
CA GLU A 764 -24.89 9.01 -7.13
C GLU A 764 -24.26 7.69 -6.68
N THR A 765 -22.93 7.64 -6.69
CA THR A 765 -22.14 6.52 -6.17
C THR A 765 -21.30 7.03 -5.03
N ALA A 766 -21.66 6.65 -3.80
CA ALA A 766 -21.03 7.11 -2.58
C ALA A 766 -20.26 5.98 -1.90
N GLU A 767 -18.96 6.17 -1.71
CA GLU A 767 -18.13 5.29 -0.91
C GLU A 767 -18.07 5.85 0.52
N MET A 768 -18.33 4.99 1.51
CA MET A 768 -18.49 5.33 2.93
C MET A 768 -17.93 4.20 3.83
N PRO A 769 -16.59 4.03 3.90
CA PRO A 769 -15.91 2.89 4.56
C PRO A 769 -16.15 2.73 6.05
N SER A 770 -16.60 3.77 6.74
CA SER A 770 -16.96 3.72 8.16
C SER A 770 -18.44 3.45 8.42
N LEU A 771 -19.30 3.52 7.39
CA LEU A 771 -20.75 3.34 7.53
C LEU A 771 -21.19 1.94 7.10
N TYR A 772 -20.61 1.41 6.02
CA TYR A 772 -20.88 0.06 5.53
C TYR A 772 -19.66 -0.83 5.76
N ALA A 773 -19.90 -2.10 6.09
CA ALA A 773 -18.82 -3.07 6.20
C ALA A 773 -18.18 -3.33 4.81
N GLU A 774 -16.93 -3.79 4.83
CA GLU A 774 -16.20 -4.13 3.60
C GLU A 774 -16.96 -5.17 2.76
N GLY A 775 -17.09 -4.92 1.46
CA GLY A 775 -17.84 -5.75 0.52
C GLY A 775 -19.38 -5.60 0.59
N GLU A 776 -19.90 -4.69 1.42
CA GLU A 776 -21.33 -4.43 1.53
C GLU A 776 -21.74 -3.10 0.86
N TYR A 777 -22.96 -3.07 0.33
CA TYR A 777 -23.57 -1.87 -0.25
C TYR A 777 -25.06 -1.75 0.07
N ASP A 778 -25.59 -0.53 -0.03
CA ASP A 778 -27.01 -0.21 0.10
C ASP A 778 -27.48 0.58 -1.11
N LEU A 779 -28.78 0.49 -1.39
CA LEU A 779 -29.39 0.99 -2.61
C LEU A 779 -30.65 1.78 -2.27
N ALA A 780 -30.70 3.02 -2.74
CA ALA A 780 -31.91 3.85 -2.77
C ALA A 780 -32.17 4.35 -4.19
N GLY A 781 -33.44 4.55 -4.53
CA GLY A 781 -33.87 4.83 -5.88
C GLY A 781 -35.03 5.79 -5.89
N PHE A 782 -35.04 6.69 -6.87
CA PHE A 782 -35.99 7.79 -6.98
C PHE A 782 -36.62 7.75 -8.36
N ALA A 783 -37.91 7.47 -8.41
CA ALA A 783 -38.70 7.49 -9.63
C ALA A 783 -39.48 8.81 -9.73
N VAL A 784 -39.51 9.40 -10.92
CA VAL A 784 -40.41 10.51 -11.25
C VAL A 784 -41.25 10.12 -12.45
N GLY A 785 -42.55 10.34 -12.36
CA GLY A 785 -43.51 10.08 -13.40
C GLY A 785 -44.49 11.22 -13.58
N ALA A 786 -45.31 11.11 -14.61
CA ALA A 786 -46.29 12.14 -14.96
C ALA A 786 -47.69 11.57 -15.14
N VAL A 787 -48.67 12.33 -14.70
CA VAL A 787 -50.10 12.03 -14.82
C VAL A 787 -50.85 13.29 -15.16
N LYS A 788 -51.98 13.17 -15.88
CA LYS A 788 -52.89 14.31 -16.05
C LYS A 788 -53.72 14.48 -14.79
N ARG A 789 -54.03 15.71 -14.41
CA ARG A 789 -54.82 16.02 -13.21
C ARG A 789 -56.12 15.22 -13.13
N GLN A 790 -56.84 15.04 -14.25
CA GLN A 790 -58.07 14.23 -14.27
C GLN A 790 -57.83 12.72 -14.02
N ASP A 791 -56.62 12.23 -14.27
CA ASP A 791 -56.26 10.81 -14.27
C ASP A 791 -55.57 10.34 -12.98
N VAL A 792 -55.34 11.26 -12.02
CA VAL A 792 -54.77 10.93 -10.71
C VAL A 792 -55.64 9.90 -9.99
N LEU A 793 -54.99 8.86 -9.47
CA LEU A 793 -55.55 7.82 -8.61
C LEU A 793 -54.99 7.96 -7.18
N PRO A 794 -55.66 7.43 -6.14
CA PRO A 794 -56.96 6.75 -6.20
C PRO A 794 -58.15 7.71 -6.39
N LYS A 795 -59.21 7.24 -7.04
CA LYS A 795 -60.56 7.82 -6.98
C LYS A 795 -61.30 7.27 -5.74
N PRO A 796 -62.33 7.97 -5.24
CA PRO A 796 -63.13 7.47 -4.13
C PRO A 796 -63.71 6.08 -4.43
N THR A 797 -63.34 5.09 -3.62
CA THR A 797 -63.91 3.74 -3.71
C THR A 797 -65.33 3.72 -3.19
N VAL A 798 -66.21 2.99 -3.87
CA VAL A 798 -67.61 2.80 -3.44
C VAL A 798 -67.89 1.30 -3.23
N PRO A 799 -68.87 0.93 -2.38
CA PRO A 799 -69.27 -0.45 -2.22
C PRO A 799 -69.60 -1.12 -3.56
N GLU A 800 -69.36 -2.43 -3.65
CA GLU A 800 -69.55 -3.28 -4.85
C GLU A 800 -68.50 -3.12 -5.95
N MET A 801 -67.51 -2.24 -5.82
CA MET A 801 -66.32 -2.26 -6.67
C MET A 801 -65.56 -3.58 -6.49
N VAL A 802 -65.04 -4.12 -7.58
CA VAL A 802 -64.36 -5.43 -7.61
C VAL A 802 -62.87 -5.23 -7.36
N VAL A 803 -62.29 -6.14 -6.57
CA VAL A 803 -60.88 -6.14 -6.21
C VAL A 803 -60.21 -7.28 -6.95
N LEU A 804 -59.25 -6.94 -7.80
CA LEU A 804 -58.43 -7.88 -8.57
C LEU A 804 -57.02 -7.94 -7.98
N GLY A 805 -56.37 -9.09 -8.08
CA GLY A 805 -55.00 -9.32 -7.67
C GLY A 805 -54.13 -9.80 -8.84
N LEU A 806 -52.95 -9.21 -8.95
CA LEU A 806 -51.90 -9.63 -9.88
C LEU A 806 -50.82 -10.43 -9.13
N PRO A 807 -50.34 -11.56 -9.70
CA PRO A 807 -49.39 -12.43 -9.04
C PRO A 807 -48.03 -11.78 -8.82
N SER A 808 -47.39 -12.06 -7.68
CA SER A 808 -45.98 -11.77 -7.46
C SER A 808 -45.07 -12.86 -8.05
N SER A 809 -43.81 -12.51 -8.31
CA SER A 809 -42.75 -13.46 -8.71
C SER A 809 -42.18 -14.25 -7.52
N GLY A 810 -42.46 -13.80 -6.29
CA GLY A 810 -41.85 -14.28 -5.06
C GLY A 810 -42.03 -13.25 -3.93
N CYS A 811 -41.12 -13.25 -2.96
CA CYS A 811 -41.10 -12.21 -1.94
C CYS A 811 -40.64 -10.88 -2.57
N HIS A 812 -41.40 -9.81 -2.33
CA HIS A 812 -40.92 -8.46 -2.62
C HIS A 812 -39.83 -8.07 -1.62
N SER A 813 -39.03 -7.05 -1.93
CA SER A 813 -37.86 -6.62 -1.14
C SER A 813 -38.11 -6.43 0.36
N ASN A 814 -39.32 -6.03 0.74
CA ASN A 814 -39.73 -5.92 2.14
C ASN A 814 -39.98 -7.29 2.81
N GLY A 815 -39.50 -7.44 4.05
CA GLY A 815 -39.66 -8.66 4.86
C GLY A 815 -38.46 -9.62 4.83
N TYR A 816 -37.38 -9.30 4.11
CA TYR A 816 -36.22 -10.20 3.98
C TYR A 816 -35.43 -10.42 5.28
N SER A 817 -35.57 -9.54 6.29
CA SER A 817 -35.02 -9.79 7.63
C SER A 817 -35.64 -11.05 8.26
N LEU A 818 -36.95 -11.26 8.06
CA LEU A 818 -37.63 -12.48 8.51
C LEU A 818 -37.25 -13.66 7.62
N VAL A 819 -37.22 -13.50 6.29
CA VAL A 819 -36.82 -14.57 5.35
C VAL A 819 -35.45 -15.14 5.72
N ARG A 820 -34.44 -14.28 5.93
CA ARG A 820 -33.08 -14.68 6.32
C ARG A 820 -33.06 -15.47 7.63
N LYS A 821 -33.73 -14.94 8.66
CA LYS A 821 -33.85 -15.61 9.96
C LYS A 821 -34.50 -17.00 9.84
N LEU A 822 -35.44 -17.18 8.91
CA LEU A 822 -36.09 -18.46 8.68
C LEU A 822 -35.23 -19.45 7.89
N VAL A 823 -34.38 -18.97 6.97
CA VAL A 823 -33.33 -19.81 6.35
C VAL A 823 -32.36 -20.31 7.42
N ASP A 824 -31.86 -19.42 8.28
CA ASP A 824 -30.96 -19.81 9.38
C ASP A 824 -31.61 -20.85 10.32
N LEU A 825 -32.88 -20.64 10.67
CA LEU A 825 -33.63 -21.56 11.52
C LEU A 825 -33.86 -22.93 10.86
N SER A 826 -33.98 -22.97 9.53
CA SER A 826 -34.16 -24.23 8.78
C SER A 826 -32.90 -25.09 8.73
N GLY A 827 -31.72 -24.51 9.02
CA GLY A 827 -30.42 -25.17 8.91
C GLY A 827 -29.90 -25.30 7.47
N LEU A 828 -30.61 -24.74 6.48
CA LEU A 828 -30.19 -24.71 5.08
C LEU A 828 -29.23 -23.56 4.82
N GLN A 829 -28.28 -23.77 3.92
CA GLN A 829 -27.43 -22.75 3.33
C GLN A 829 -28.04 -22.22 2.02
N TYR A 830 -27.65 -21.01 1.60
CA TYR A 830 -28.13 -20.46 0.33
C TYR A 830 -27.71 -21.28 -0.90
N SER A 831 -26.60 -22.02 -0.80
CA SER A 831 -26.11 -22.93 -1.84
C SER A 831 -26.85 -24.27 -1.89
N ASP A 832 -27.66 -24.61 -0.89
CA ASP A 832 -28.35 -25.89 -0.85
C ASP A 832 -29.52 -25.93 -1.85
N PRO A 833 -29.89 -27.10 -2.40
CA PRO A 833 -31.09 -27.24 -3.22
C PRO A 833 -32.35 -26.73 -2.50
N CYS A 834 -33.17 -25.95 -3.19
CA CYS A 834 -34.39 -25.39 -2.61
C CYS A 834 -35.41 -26.51 -2.33
N PRO A 835 -35.95 -26.65 -1.09
CA PRO A 835 -36.82 -27.77 -0.72
C PRO A 835 -38.12 -27.91 -1.52
N PHE A 836 -38.54 -26.84 -2.19
CA PHE A 836 -39.76 -26.79 -3.00
C PHE A 836 -39.50 -26.47 -4.48
N GLN A 837 -38.24 -26.25 -4.87
CA GLN A 837 -37.77 -26.13 -6.27
C GLN A 837 -36.36 -26.75 -6.38
N PRO A 838 -36.22 -28.09 -6.30
CA PRO A 838 -34.91 -28.76 -6.14
C PRO A 838 -33.93 -28.54 -7.29
N GLU A 839 -34.41 -28.07 -8.45
CA GLU A 839 -33.62 -27.70 -9.62
C GLU A 839 -32.86 -26.37 -9.48
N LYS A 840 -33.15 -25.59 -8.43
CA LYS A 840 -32.48 -24.34 -8.09
C LYS A 840 -31.96 -24.38 -6.66
N THR A 841 -30.96 -23.57 -6.37
CA THR A 841 -30.50 -23.33 -5.00
C THR A 841 -31.50 -22.46 -4.22
N MET A 842 -31.46 -22.54 -2.89
CA MET A 842 -32.26 -21.69 -2.01
C MET A 842 -32.01 -20.20 -2.30
N GLY A 843 -30.75 -19.82 -2.52
CA GLY A 843 -30.35 -18.46 -2.88
C GLY A 843 -30.97 -17.97 -4.18
N GLU A 844 -30.91 -18.77 -5.26
CA GLU A 844 -31.48 -18.43 -6.56
C GLU A 844 -32.99 -18.22 -6.52
N VAL A 845 -33.72 -19.03 -5.74
CA VAL A 845 -35.18 -18.87 -5.58
C VAL A 845 -35.49 -17.62 -4.76
N LEU A 846 -34.81 -17.43 -3.63
CA LEU A 846 -35.08 -16.30 -2.73
C LEU A 846 -34.63 -14.96 -3.31
N ILE A 847 -33.65 -14.92 -4.22
CA ILE A 847 -33.21 -13.66 -4.84
C ILE A 847 -34.01 -13.27 -6.09
N THR A 848 -35.05 -14.02 -6.45
CA THR A 848 -35.96 -13.68 -7.55
C THR A 848 -36.39 -12.20 -7.47
N PRO A 849 -36.21 -11.39 -8.53
CA PRO A 849 -36.56 -9.98 -8.49
C PRO A 849 -38.03 -9.71 -8.23
N THR A 850 -38.33 -8.62 -7.54
CA THR A 850 -39.66 -8.02 -7.41
C THR A 850 -40.19 -7.69 -8.80
N ARG A 851 -41.45 -8.07 -9.06
CA ARG A 851 -42.08 -7.88 -10.37
C ARG A 851 -42.41 -6.41 -10.61
N ILE A 852 -42.17 -5.92 -11.82
CA ILE A 852 -42.52 -4.57 -12.26
C ILE A 852 -43.86 -4.63 -13.02
N TYR A 853 -44.86 -3.88 -12.57
CA TYR A 853 -46.24 -3.92 -13.12
C TYR A 853 -46.59 -2.72 -14.01
N VAL A 854 -45.62 -1.86 -14.32
CA VAL A 854 -45.89 -0.56 -14.96
C VAL A 854 -46.65 -0.68 -16.28
N ARG A 855 -46.32 -1.66 -17.13
CA ARG A 855 -46.98 -1.83 -18.43
C ARG A 855 -48.45 -2.22 -18.28
N SER A 856 -48.72 -3.25 -17.48
CA SER A 856 -50.05 -3.77 -17.19
C SER A 856 -50.92 -2.74 -16.47
N VAL A 857 -50.37 -2.03 -15.49
CA VAL A 857 -51.09 -0.98 -14.77
C VAL A 857 -51.42 0.21 -15.69
N LEU A 858 -50.48 0.67 -16.53
CA LEU A 858 -50.78 1.72 -17.51
C LEU A 858 -51.82 1.30 -18.55
N ALA A 859 -51.84 0.03 -18.96
CA ALA A 859 -52.90 -0.50 -19.81
C ALA A 859 -54.26 -0.46 -19.10
N ALA A 860 -54.32 -0.88 -17.84
CA ALA A 860 -55.54 -0.80 -17.03
C ALA A 860 -56.02 0.65 -16.81
N CYS A 861 -55.12 1.61 -16.60
CA CYS A 861 -55.46 3.04 -16.48
C CYS A 861 -56.16 3.60 -17.73
N LYS A 862 -55.86 3.07 -18.93
CA LYS A 862 -56.47 3.55 -20.18
C LYS A 862 -57.96 3.24 -20.29
N THR A 863 -58.45 2.24 -19.57
CA THR A 863 -59.89 1.90 -19.54
C THR A 863 -60.72 2.98 -18.85
N LYS A 864 -60.09 3.82 -18.00
CA LYS A 864 -60.76 4.79 -17.10
C LYS A 864 -61.76 4.14 -16.13
N LYS A 865 -61.69 2.82 -15.96
CA LYS A 865 -62.55 2.01 -15.08
C LYS A 865 -61.89 1.56 -13.78
N VAL A 866 -60.69 2.06 -13.50
CA VAL A 866 -59.96 1.76 -12.27
C VAL A 866 -60.14 2.88 -11.26
N ALA A 867 -60.54 2.51 -10.04
CA ALA A 867 -60.65 3.40 -8.89
C ALA A 867 -59.35 3.51 -8.10
N GLY A 868 -58.50 2.49 -8.10
CA GLY A 868 -57.20 2.58 -7.42
C GLY A 868 -56.35 1.33 -7.58
N PHE A 869 -55.08 1.45 -7.19
CA PHE A 869 -54.13 0.35 -7.15
C PHE A 869 -53.45 0.30 -5.78
N ALA A 870 -53.07 -0.89 -5.32
CA ALA A 870 -52.20 -1.01 -4.14
C ALA A 870 -51.05 -1.96 -4.45
N HIS A 871 -49.83 -1.43 -4.43
CA HIS A 871 -48.61 -2.23 -4.48
C HIS A 871 -48.44 -2.93 -3.12
N ILE A 872 -48.32 -4.25 -3.14
CA ILE A 872 -48.31 -5.04 -1.91
C ILE A 872 -46.86 -5.31 -1.50
N THR A 873 -46.39 -4.53 -0.53
CA THR A 873 -45.01 -4.57 -0.03
C THR A 873 -44.98 -4.79 1.49
N GLY A 874 -44.29 -3.94 2.25
CA GLY A 874 -44.28 -3.98 3.71
C GLY A 874 -45.67 -3.61 4.24
N GLY A 875 -46.14 -4.31 5.27
CA GLY A 875 -47.54 -4.21 5.71
C GLY A 875 -48.50 -5.17 4.96
N GLY A 876 -48.00 -5.83 3.90
CA GLY A 876 -48.69 -6.91 3.18
C GLY A 876 -50.06 -6.50 2.67
N LEU A 877 -50.98 -7.47 2.52
CA LEU A 877 -52.34 -7.20 2.05
C LEU A 877 -53.12 -6.36 3.05
N ILE A 878 -52.88 -6.56 4.35
CA ILE A 878 -53.69 -5.97 5.44
C ILE A 878 -53.50 -4.45 5.55
N GLU A 879 -52.28 -3.94 5.39
CA GLU A 879 -51.98 -2.53 5.62
C GLU A 879 -51.87 -1.69 4.33
N ASN A 880 -51.59 -2.31 3.18
CA ASN A 880 -51.43 -1.56 1.93
C ASN A 880 -52.76 -1.21 1.25
N ILE A 881 -53.71 -2.15 1.22
CA ILE A 881 -55.03 -1.92 0.58
C ILE A 881 -55.80 -0.76 1.24
N PRO A 882 -55.84 -0.62 2.58
CA PRO A 882 -56.53 0.50 3.23
C PRO A 882 -56.05 1.89 2.79
N ARG A 883 -54.80 2.02 2.29
CA ARG A 883 -54.22 3.31 1.86
C ARG A 883 -54.94 3.90 0.64
N VAL A 884 -55.70 3.10 -0.10
CA VAL A 884 -56.42 3.52 -1.31
C VAL A 884 -57.94 3.49 -1.17
N LEU A 885 -58.45 3.20 0.03
CA LEU A 885 -59.89 3.17 0.31
C LEU A 885 -60.42 4.54 0.70
N ALA A 886 -61.60 4.88 0.21
CA ALA A 886 -62.36 6.03 0.70
C ALA A 886 -62.79 5.84 2.16
N PRO A 887 -62.98 6.92 2.95
CA PRO A 887 -63.47 6.82 4.32
C PRO A 887 -64.77 6.01 4.40
N ASN A 888 -64.92 5.21 5.45
CA ASN A 888 -66.08 4.34 5.70
C ASN A 888 -66.25 3.17 4.71
N THR A 889 -65.16 2.76 4.05
CA THR A 889 -65.15 1.57 3.19
C THR A 889 -64.02 0.64 3.59
N SER A 890 -64.27 -0.67 3.48
CA SER A 890 -63.31 -1.74 3.74
C SER A 890 -63.21 -2.65 2.52
N CYS A 891 -62.13 -3.42 2.44
CA CYS A 891 -61.92 -4.41 1.39
C CYS A 891 -62.18 -5.81 1.95
N GLU A 892 -63.21 -6.50 1.47
CA GLU A 892 -63.39 -7.93 1.70
C GLU A 892 -62.53 -8.70 0.71
N ILE A 893 -61.70 -9.63 1.21
CA ILE A 893 -60.87 -10.52 0.40
C ILE A 893 -61.27 -11.97 0.67
N ASP A 894 -61.55 -12.71 -0.39
CA ASP A 894 -61.89 -14.12 -0.32
C ASP A 894 -60.62 -14.97 -0.34
N ALA A 895 -60.26 -15.51 0.82
CA ALA A 895 -59.06 -16.30 1.01
C ALA A 895 -59.18 -17.63 0.23
N GLY A 896 -58.29 -17.83 -0.76
CA GLY A 896 -58.30 -18.99 -1.67
C GLY A 896 -58.63 -18.65 -3.12
N SER A 897 -58.88 -17.37 -3.43
CA SER A 897 -59.11 -16.87 -4.79
C SER A 897 -57.84 -16.81 -5.67
N TRP A 898 -56.65 -17.01 -5.09
CA TRP A 898 -55.38 -17.13 -5.82
C TRP A 898 -54.51 -18.26 -5.26
N PRO A 899 -53.60 -18.82 -6.07
CA PRO A 899 -52.61 -19.77 -5.59
C PRO A 899 -51.50 -19.05 -4.82
N VAL A 900 -51.32 -19.39 -3.54
CA VAL A 900 -50.15 -18.98 -2.77
C VAL A 900 -48.90 -19.68 -3.32
N LEU A 901 -47.77 -18.98 -3.45
CA LEU A 901 -46.51 -19.59 -3.90
C LEU A 901 -45.86 -20.44 -2.79
N ASP A 902 -45.11 -21.48 -3.18
CA ASP A 902 -44.51 -22.42 -2.23
C ASP A 902 -43.50 -21.79 -1.29
N VAL A 903 -42.82 -20.71 -1.72
CA VAL A 903 -41.93 -19.92 -0.86
C VAL A 903 -42.67 -19.40 0.38
N PHE A 904 -43.91 -18.92 0.25
CA PHE A 904 -44.68 -18.43 1.40
C PHE A 904 -45.20 -19.57 2.28
N ARG A 905 -45.55 -20.72 1.68
CA ARG A 905 -45.93 -21.92 2.45
C ARG A 905 -44.76 -22.40 3.30
N TRP A 906 -43.57 -22.45 2.70
CA TRP A 906 -42.34 -22.82 3.37
C TRP A 906 -41.97 -21.83 4.48
N LEU A 907 -41.98 -20.52 4.22
CA LEU A 907 -41.72 -19.49 5.25
C LEU A 907 -42.67 -19.63 6.43
N LYS A 908 -43.98 -19.78 6.18
CA LYS A 908 -44.98 -19.98 7.24
C LYS A 908 -44.70 -21.25 8.05
N ALA A 909 -44.41 -22.36 7.38
CA ALA A 909 -44.17 -23.65 8.04
C ALA A 909 -42.89 -23.63 8.89
N THR A 910 -41.78 -23.15 8.31
CA THR A 910 -40.47 -23.05 8.97
C THR A 910 -40.52 -22.09 10.16
N GLY A 911 -41.16 -20.93 10.01
CA GLY A 911 -41.25 -19.92 11.06
C GLY A 911 -42.35 -20.13 12.08
N LYS A 912 -43.25 -21.11 11.85
CA LYS A 912 -44.52 -21.26 12.60
C LYS A 912 -45.29 -19.93 12.67
N CYS A 913 -45.19 -19.11 11.63
CA CYS A 913 -45.78 -17.78 11.59
C CYS A 913 -47.31 -17.89 11.57
N SER A 914 -47.97 -17.00 12.32
CA SER A 914 -49.43 -16.89 12.23
C SER A 914 -49.83 -16.40 10.83
N GLU A 915 -51.04 -16.73 10.40
CA GLU A 915 -51.53 -16.25 9.10
C GLU A 915 -51.62 -14.72 9.05
N HIS A 916 -52.04 -14.10 10.15
CA HIS A 916 -52.03 -12.64 10.29
C HIS A 916 -50.63 -12.06 10.10
N GLU A 917 -49.60 -12.68 10.71
CA GLU A 917 -48.21 -12.23 10.55
C GLU A 917 -47.73 -12.34 9.10
N MET A 918 -48.07 -13.44 8.41
CA MET A 918 -47.73 -13.62 7.00
C MET A 918 -48.38 -12.56 6.11
N LEU A 919 -49.67 -12.28 6.32
CA LEU A 919 -50.45 -11.34 5.53
C LEU A 919 -50.14 -9.86 5.82
N ARG A 920 -49.54 -9.59 6.98
CA ARG A 920 -49.01 -8.28 7.36
C ARG A 920 -47.57 -8.07 6.91
N THR A 921 -46.79 -9.14 6.75
CA THR A 921 -45.37 -9.02 6.42
C THR A 921 -45.11 -9.14 4.92
N PHE A 922 -45.84 -10.02 4.23
CA PHE A 922 -45.56 -10.40 2.86
C PHE A 922 -46.76 -10.22 1.93
N ASN A 923 -46.45 -10.20 0.63
CA ASN A 923 -47.44 -10.14 -0.45
C ASN A 923 -48.24 -11.45 -0.63
N CYS A 924 -47.78 -12.56 -0.03
CA CYS A 924 -48.45 -13.86 -0.03
C CYS A 924 -48.92 -14.35 -1.42
N GLY A 925 -48.22 -13.95 -2.49
CA GLY A 925 -48.51 -14.33 -3.87
C GLY A 925 -49.22 -13.27 -4.71
N ILE A 926 -49.71 -12.17 -4.11
CA ILE A 926 -50.33 -11.05 -4.83
C ILE A 926 -49.44 -9.82 -4.70
N GLY A 927 -48.80 -9.39 -5.78
CA GLY A 927 -47.87 -8.25 -5.75
C GLY A 927 -48.53 -6.90 -6.01
N MET A 928 -49.67 -6.88 -6.71
CA MET A 928 -50.41 -5.64 -7.01
C MET A 928 -51.92 -5.91 -6.92
N VAL A 929 -52.66 -5.00 -6.31
CA VAL A 929 -54.12 -5.03 -6.24
C VAL A 929 -54.70 -3.93 -7.13
N VAL A 930 -55.79 -4.23 -7.82
CA VAL A 930 -56.53 -3.29 -8.69
C VAL A 930 -57.98 -3.21 -8.18
N ILE A 931 -58.49 -2.02 -7.93
CA ILE A 931 -59.90 -1.79 -7.58
C ILE A 931 -60.60 -1.23 -8.81
N ALA A 932 -61.51 -2.01 -9.39
CA ALA A 932 -62.21 -1.67 -10.63
C ALA A 932 -63.72 -1.41 -10.40
N GLU A 933 -64.28 -0.53 -11.22
CA GLU A 933 -65.73 -0.33 -11.28
C GLU A 933 -66.43 -1.62 -11.72
N LYS A 934 -67.56 -1.95 -11.09
CA LYS A 934 -68.30 -3.21 -11.32
C LYS A 934 -68.69 -3.44 -12.78
N ASP A 935 -69.00 -2.38 -13.51
CA ASP A 935 -69.38 -2.42 -14.94
C ASP A 935 -68.17 -2.41 -15.89
N GLY A 936 -66.96 -2.16 -15.39
CA GLY A 936 -65.72 -2.10 -16.17
C GLY A 936 -64.73 -3.25 -15.90
N VAL A 937 -65.06 -4.20 -15.02
CA VAL A 937 -64.14 -5.27 -14.56
C VAL A 937 -63.57 -6.10 -15.71
N GLU A 938 -64.43 -6.55 -16.64
CA GLU A 938 -63.98 -7.40 -17.75
C GLU A 938 -63.10 -6.65 -18.75
N GLU A 939 -63.33 -5.34 -18.92
CA GLU A 939 -62.46 -4.48 -19.74
C GLU A 939 -61.08 -4.32 -19.08
N VAL A 940 -61.05 -4.10 -17.77
CA VAL A 940 -59.80 -4.00 -17.00
C VAL A 940 -59.03 -5.32 -17.03
N LYS A 941 -59.71 -6.46 -16.85
CA LYS A 941 -59.08 -7.80 -16.95
C LYS A 941 -58.47 -8.04 -18.32
N ALA A 942 -59.23 -7.77 -19.40
CA ALA A 942 -58.72 -7.92 -20.76
C ALA A 942 -57.48 -7.05 -21.03
N ALA A 943 -57.45 -5.81 -20.50
CA ALA A 943 -56.30 -4.92 -20.63
C ALA A 943 -55.05 -5.44 -19.89
N LEU A 944 -55.23 -6.04 -18.71
CA LEU A 944 -54.15 -6.64 -17.92
C LEU A 944 -53.62 -7.93 -18.56
N GLU A 945 -54.52 -8.80 -19.02
CA GLU A 945 -54.18 -10.06 -19.68
C GLU A 945 -53.47 -9.85 -21.02
N ALA A 946 -53.80 -8.77 -21.75
CA ALA A 946 -53.12 -8.40 -22.99
C ALA A 946 -51.64 -8.05 -22.78
N GLU A 947 -51.26 -7.59 -21.59
CA GLU A 947 -49.86 -7.36 -21.19
C GLU A 947 -49.22 -8.61 -20.54
N GLY A 948 -49.90 -9.74 -20.57
CA GLY A 948 -49.39 -11.04 -20.11
C GLY A 948 -49.56 -11.31 -18.62
N GLU A 949 -50.46 -10.59 -17.94
CA GLU A 949 -50.77 -10.86 -16.53
C GLU A 949 -51.82 -11.97 -16.37
N THR A 950 -51.66 -12.78 -15.32
CA THR A 950 -52.76 -13.58 -14.79
C THR A 950 -53.55 -12.74 -13.80
N VAL A 951 -54.87 -12.66 -13.94
CA VAL A 951 -55.70 -11.82 -13.07
C VAL A 951 -56.61 -12.66 -12.18
N TYR A 952 -56.53 -12.45 -10.87
CA TYR A 952 -57.40 -13.09 -9.89
C TYR A 952 -58.46 -12.10 -9.41
N GLU A 953 -59.74 -12.49 -9.42
CA GLU A 953 -60.77 -11.73 -8.70
C GLU A 953 -60.72 -12.15 -7.24
N ILE A 954 -60.23 -11.27 -6.38
CA ILE A 954 -59.88 -11.60 -4.99
C ILE A 954 -60.87 -11.07 -3.96
N GLY A 955 -61.80 -10.20 -4.36
CA GLY A 955 -62.82 -9.70 -3.45
C GLY A 955 -63.53 -8.45 -3.93
N ARG A 956 -64.04 -7.65 -2.99
CA ARG A 956 -64.85 -6.45 -3.27
C ARG A 956 -64.73 -5.39 -2.18
N ILE A 957 -65.11 -4.17 -2.53
CA ILE A 957 -65.27 -3.07 -1.57
C ILE A 957 -66.64 -3.15 -0.89
N VAL A 958 -66.67 -2.94 0.42
CA VAL A 958 -67.88 -2.94 1.25
C VAL A 958 -68.00 -1.68 2.10
N SER A 959 -69.22 -1.35 2.51
CA SER A 959 -69.50 -0.22 3.40
C SER A 959 -69.24 -0.59 4.86
N THR A 960 -68.38 0.16 5.53
CA THR A 960 -68.00 -0.04 6.95
C THR A 960 -67.83 1.30 7.66
N PRO A 961 -68.89 1.86 8.26
CA PRO A 961 -68.83 3.15 8.94
C PRO A 961 -67.73 3.21 10.01
N GLY A 962 -66.90 4.25 9.96
CA GLY A 962 -65.81 4.50 10.92
C GLY A 962 -64.59 3.59 10.78
N LYS A 963 -64.52 2.76 9.75
CA LYS A 963 -63.41 1.82 9.53
C LYS A 963 -62.92 1.81 8.09
N ASN A 964 -61.61 1.58 7.96
CA ASN A 964 -60.90 1.37 6.70
C ASN A 964 -59.94 0.19 6.92
N GLU A 965 -60.42 -1.04 6.76
CA GLU A 965 -59.67 -2.26 7.04
C GLU A 965 -59.80 -3.30 5.93
N VAL A 966 -58.95 -4.34 5.99
CA VAL A 966 -59.10 -5.53 5.16
C VAL A 966 -59.79 -6.62 5.97
N ILE A 967 -60.90 -7.13 5.44
CA ILE A 967 -61.69 -8.21 6.04
C ILE A 967 -61.35 -9.48 5.26
N MET A 968 -60.63 -10.40 5.90
CA MET A 968 -60.23 -11.67 5.27
C MET A 968 -61.30 -12.74 5.49
N ASN A 969 -61.93 -13.20 4.41
CA ASN A 969 -62.93 -14.26 4.41
C ASN A 969 -62.27 -15.62 4.18
N GLY A 970 -62.04 -16.40 5.23
CA GLY A 970 -61.43 -17.73 5.16
C GLY A 970 -59.95 -17.73 5.56
N ARG A 971 -59.19 -18.75 5.11
CA ARG A 971 -57.75 -18.88 5.39
C ARG A 971 -56.93 -18.93 4.11
N VAL A 972 -55.93 -18.07 4.02
CA VAL A 972 -55.05 -17.94 2.84
C VAL A 972 -54.14 -19.16 2.72
N PHE A 973 -53.69 -19.70 3.85
CA PHE A 973 -52.85 -20.88 3.93
C PHE A 973 -53.67 -22.09 4.40
N CYS A 974 -54.64 -22.52 3.60
CA CYS A 974 -55.31 -23.82 3.79
C CYS A 974 -54.39 -24.97 3.35
N SER A 975 -54.46 -26.11 4.04
CA SER A 975 -53.77 -27.33 3.64
C SER A 975 -54.27 -27.78 2.26
N VAL A 976 -53.35 -27.91 1.30
CA VAL A 976 -53.68 -28.40 -0.04
C VAL A 976 -54.02 -29.88 0.07
N CYS A 977 -55.24 -30.21 -0.34
CA CYS A 977 -55.64 -31.57 -0.64
C CYS A 977 -55.05 -31.94 -2.00
N LEU A 978 -54.08 -32.84 -2.03
CA LEU A 978 -53.62 -33.45 -3.28
C LEU A 978 -54.56 -34.60 -3.61
N ILE A 979 -55.17 -34.57 -4.80
CA ILE A 979 -55.79 -35.75 -5.39
C ILE A 979 -54.65 -36.55 -6.00
N CYS A 980 -54.34 -37.71 -5.43
CA CYS A 980 -53.38 -38.61 -6.07
C CYS A 980 -53.99 -39.23 -7.34
N GLU A 981 -53.18 -39.83 -8.20
CA GLU A 981 -53.61 -40.43 -9.49
C GLU A 981 -54.73 -41.49 -9.38
N ARG A 982 -55.14 -41.89 -8.17
CA ARG A 982 -56.25 -42.81 -7.88
C ARG A 982 -57.55 -42.15 -7.40
N GLY A 983 -57.63 -40.82 -7.33
CA GLY A 983 -58.86 -40.09 -7.01
C GLY A 983 -59.18 -39.91 -5.52
N GLU A 984 -58.28 -40.26 -4.60
CA GLU A 984 -58.46 -40.03 -3.16
C GLU A 984 -57.82 -38.72 -2.69
N ARG A 985 -58.50 -38.05 -1.76
CA ARG A 985 -58.09 -36.76 -1.16
C ARG A 985 -57.04 -36.98 -0.07
N VAL A 986 -55.78 -36.60 -0.32
CA VAL A 986 -54.69 -36.65 0.67
C VAL A 986 -54.38 -35.26 1.20
N TRP A 987 -54.38 -35.10 2.53
CA TRP A 987 -53.96 -33.87 3.21
C TRP A 987 -52.47 -33.96 3.53
N VAL A 988 -51.63 -33.14 2.88
CA VAL A 988 -50.19 -33.12 3.17
C VAL A 988 -49.90 -32.01 4.17
N SER A 989 -49.61 -32.39 5.41
CA SER A 989 -48.85 -31.54 6.32
C SER A 989 -47.38 -31.60 5.90
N TRP A 990 -46.76 -30.45 5.63
CA TRP A 990 -45.31 -30.37 5.43
C TRP A 990 -44.61 -30.73 6.75
N THR A 991 -44.27 -32.00 6.93
CA THR A 991 -43.28 -32.44 7.92
C THR A 991 -41.90 -32.42 7.26
N ILE A 992 -40.96 -31.73 7.91
CA ILE A 992 -39.55 -31.64 7.54
C ILE A 992 -38.97 -33.06 7.40
N PRO A 993 -38.38 -33.46 6.27
CA PRO A 993 -37.67 -34.73 6.17
C PRO A 993 -36.33 -34.59 6.90
N GLY A 994 -36.16 -35.32 8.02
CA GLY A 994 -34.85 -35.59 8.60
C GLY A 994 -34.25 -34.49 9.48
N ARG A 995 -34.94 -34.12 10.56
CA ARG A 995 -34.35 -33.91 11.89
C ARG A 995 -35.43 -33.91 12.97
#